data_AF-A0AAD9NLA8-F1
#
_entry.id   AF-A0AAD9NLA8-F1
#
_cell.length_a   1.000
_cell.length_b   1.000
_cell.length_c   1.000
_cell.angle_alpha   90.00
_cell.angle_beta   90.00
_cell.angle_gamma   90.00
#
_symmetry.space_group_name_H-M   'P 1'
#
loop_
_entity.id
_entity.type
_entity.pdbx_description
1 polymer ?
#
loop_
_entity_poly.entity_id
_entity_poly.type
_entity_poly.pdbx_seq_one_letter_code
_entity_poly.pdbx_strand_id
1 'polypeptide(L)'
;MARNTFRQFHMARFPGLLHVFRATLPHKFGVFVTRCYLLFGKPRRMPTAGGMQSALVRAIDGAERMQLSFKYTSPVNGKERLYNFDRALDEHIDVTAARIAANVAKTLNKKKRKQSQEEKPELTVDVALFYDDVEVDRKMPNNLNKNVWRPGARLRVGDAEYVVVVNPPTVSSMRLPHSVMAGSFICPEVKLEFAELAACRFVWYREKPQATPKSDGSDSGCVDELGNNEKSRRKRKASKDESPEWEEIHEGYLYSTKDEDVGHRLQVVCFPASNDVASIEDVVYTATTESPVYEAPGFFPFQRRQEHTHTKTPSDRFRVMSYNILADLYADSDFSRDCLFSHCPPEVLSHDYRKPLLIREILGYNSDLILMQEVDEKFFKNDLSVVLGQHGFTGQLKVKAGDAPEGSAIFYRTSKFKLTAQHDLNISEALRTDPLCEDLLEKLHSSEALEEKVITKGTALQVCVLESTDNSAVKLIVATTHLYFHPRAPHVRLLQTMVCLRHLHRVKTSYQQQGHSPAVIFCGDFNSSPVTGVYQLITTKHIPSKHADWFAGGKEEFCGGIELEHQLDLVSVCGCPPYTNFVPEFQGCLDYIFVEPDRLPIAQVVPMPSHAEVTDLTALPNKLFPSDHIAIVCDLFWPKSQPR
;
A
#
# COMPACT_ATOMS: atom_id res chain seq x y z
N MET A 1 -37.91 -42.31 -15.78
CA MET A 1 -38.36 -41.64 -17.03
C MET A 1 -38.59 -40.17 -16.73
N ALA A 2 -38.35 -39.29 -17.73
CA ALA A 2 -38.29 -37.81 -17.69
C ALA A 2 -36.95 -37.26 -17.13
N ARG A 3 -35.84 -37.23 -17.90
CA ARG A 3 -35.44 -36.41 -19.08
C ARG A 3 -35.12 -34.94 -18.78
N ASN A 4 -33.80 -34.73 -18.71
CA ASN A 4 -33.00 -33.52 -18.89
C ASN A 4 -33.47 -32.59 -20.03
N THR A 5 -33.35 -31.29 -19.78
CA THR A 5 -32.89 -30.30 -20.78
C THR A 5 -32.19 -29.14 -20.06
N PHE A 6 -30.87 -29.24 -19.87
CA PHE A 6 -30.00 -28.08 -19.71
C PHE A 6 -29.41 -27.77 -21.09
N ARG A 7 -29.65 -26.56 -21.60
CA ARG A 7 -29.14 -26.10 -22.88
C ARG A 7 -27.65 -25.77 -22.75
N GLN A 8 -26.82 -26.55 -23.44
CA GLN A 8 -25.44 -26.18 -23.78
C GLN A 8 -25.47 -25.04 -24.81
N PHE A 9 -24.71 -23.98 -24.56
CA PHE A 9 -24.29 -23.05 -25.61
C PHE A 9 -22.91 -23.45 -26.10
N HIS A 10 -22.87 -23.93 -27.34
CA HIS A 10 -21.67 -24.17 -28.12
C HIS A 10 -21.07 -22.81 -28.54
N MET A 11 -19.82 -22.53 -28.14
CA MET A 11 -18.97 -21.58 -28.86
C MET A 11 -18.30 -22.32 -30.03
N ALA A 12 -18.68 -21.95 -31.24
CA ALA A 12 -18.04 -22.41 -32.47
C ALA A 12 -16.70 -21.68 -32.67
N ARG A 13 -15.63 -22.44 -32.93
CA ARG A 13 -14.37 -21.94 -33.49
C ARG A 13 -14.56 -21.64 -34.98
N PHE A 14 -14.01 -20.51 -35.45
CA PHE A 14 -13.45 -20.39 -36.80
C PHE A 14 -12.17 -19.51 -36.78
N PRO A 15 -11.18 -19.80 -37.64
CA PRO A 15 -9.81 -19.30 -37.50
C PRO A 15 -9.48 -18.12 -38.43
N GLY A 16 -8.50 -17.31 -38.01
CA GLY A 16 -7.61 -16.52 -38.87
C GLY A 16 -8.18 -15.29 -39.57
N LEU A 17 -7.70 -14.10 -39.19
CA LEU A 17 -7.08 -13.19 -40.15
C LEU A 17 -6.18 -12.16 -39.43
N LEU A 18 -4.93 -12.16 -39.87
CA LEU A 18 -3.92 -11.16 -39.60
C LEU A 18 -4.32 -9.83 -40.28
N HIS A 19 -3.90 -8.72 -39.66
CA HIS A 19 -3.65 -7.39 -40.24
C HIS A 19 -4.78 -6.34 -40.40
N VAL A 20 -4.41 -5.15 -39.88
CA VAL A 20 -4.86 -3.78 -40.17
C VAL A 20 -6.12 -3.27 -39.45
N PHE A 21 -5.92 -2.58 -38.32
CA PHE A 21 -6.61 -1.32 -38.06
C PHE A 21 -5.65 -0.33 -37.36
N ARG A 22 -5.00 0.51 -38.18
CA ARG A 22 -4.51 1.83 -37.76
C ARG A 22 -5.75 2.71 -37.60
N ALA A 23 -6.15 2.99 -36.37
CA ALA A 23 -7.09 4.05 -36.06
C ALA A 23 -6.32 5.20 -35.39
N THR A 24 -5.96 6.18 -36.21
CA THR A 24 -5.61 7.54 -35.80
C THR A 24 -6.79 8.20 -35.12
N LEU A 25 -6.64 8.58 -33.84
CA LEU A 25 -7.46 9.61 -33.18
C LEU A 25 -6.54 10.53 -32.36
N PRO A 26 -6.85 11.83 -32.29
CA PRO A 26 -5.86 12.88 -32.10
C PRO A 26 -5.52 13.16 -30.63
N HIS A 27 -4.23 13.43 -30.40
CA HIS A 27 -3.70 14.08 -29.20
C HIS A 27 -4.41 15.43 -28.95
N LYS A 28 -5.40 15.42 -28.06
CA LYS A 28 -5.85 16.61 -27.33
C LYS A 28 -6.33 16.22 -25.93
N PHE A 29 -5.38 15.96 -25.04
CA PHE A 29 -5.56 16.21 -23.59
C PHE A 29 -4.32 16.96 -23.11
N GLY A 30 -4.38 18.27 -23.24
CA GLY A 30 -3.42 19.19 -22.64
C GLY A 30 -3.68 19.30 -21.15
N VAL A 31 -2.63 19.00 -20.36
CA VAL A 31 -2.25 19.64 -19.10
C VAL A 31 -3.39 20.32 -18.33
N PHE A 32 -4.01 19.58 -17.40
CA PHE A 32 -4.71 20.14 -16.25
C PHE A 32 -4.05 19.61 -14.97
N VAL A 33 -2.81 20.04 -14.72
CA VAL A 33 -2.14 19.87 -13.43
C VAL A 33 -1.50 21.20 -13.05
N THR A 34 -2.30 22.16 -12.58
CA THR A 34 -1.81 23.27 -11.75
C THR A 34 -2.98 24.00 -11.08
N ARG A 35 -3.42 23.50 -9.91
CA ARG A 35 -4.18 24.35 -8.97
C ARG A 35 -4.26 23.76 -7.55
N CYS A 36 -3.12 23.53 -6.91
CA CYS A 36 -3.05 23.41 -5.45
C CYS A 36 -1.88 24.27 -4.95
N TYR A 37 -2.09 25.59 -4.87
CA TYR A 37 -1.23 26.46 -4.07
C TYR A 37 -2.11 27.49 -3.36
N LEU A 38 -2.04 27.46 -2.03
CA LEU A 38 -2.44 28.49 -1.07
C LEU A 38 -3.95 28.78 -0.92
N LEU A 39 -4.58 28.07 0.02
CA LEU A 39 -5.62 28.65 0.89
C LEU A 39 -5.53 28.03 2.28
N PHE A 40 -4.63 28.50 3.14
CA PHE A 40 -4.80 28.42 4.59
C PHE A 40 -4.35 29.72 5.26
N GLY A 41 -5.14 30.13 6.25
CA GLY A 41 -4.88 31.27 7.12
C GLY A 41 -3.56 31.13 7.88
N LYS A 42 -2.88 32.26 8.05
CA LYS A 42 -1.56 32.35 8.66
C LYS A 42 -1.60 31.95 10.15
N PRO A 43 -0.74 31.04 10.63
CA PRO A 43 -0.24 31.13 12.00
C PRO A 43 0.61 32.41 12.10
N ARG A 44 0.39 33.22 13.13
CA ARG A 44 1.19 34.45 13.38
C ARG A 44 2.67 34.08 13.55
N ARG A 45 3.52 34.49 12.60
CA ARG A 45 4.98 34.47 12.74
C ARG A 45 5.49 35.77 13.36
N MET A 46 6.42 35.64 14.32
CA MET A 46 7.40 36.67 14.63
C MET A 46 8.47 36.69 13.53
N PRO A 47 9.00 37.86 13.12
CA PRO A 47 9.99 37.95 12.07
C PRO A 47 11.37 37.50 12.56
N THR A 48 11.94 36.47 11.94
CA THR A 48 13.38 36.22 12.01
C THR A 48 14.09 37.17 11.05
N ALA A 49 14.99 37.99 11.57
CA ALA A 49 15.81 38.89 10.79
C ALA A 49 16.99 38.11 10.17
N GLY A 50 17.20 38.22 8.85
CA GLY A 50 18.51 38.00 8.22
C GLY A 50 18.68 36.89 7.19
N GLY A 51 17.66 36.07 6.87
CA GLY A 51 17.77 35.04 5.82
C GLY A 51 17.49 35.56 4.41
N MET A 52 18.37 35.26 3.44
CA MET A 52 18.11 35.51 2.01
C MET A 52 16.98 34.59 1.53
N GLN A 53 16.04 35.10 0.71
CA GLN A 53 14.89 34.31 0.23
C GLN A 53 15.33 33.26 -0.81
N SER A 54 14.47 32.28 -1.13
CA SER A 54 14.78 31.24 -2.14
C SER A 54 14.00 31.44 -3.44
N ALA A 55 14.67 31.18 -4.57
CA ALA A 55 14.06 31.02 -5.88
C ALA A 55 14.19 29.56 -6.31
N LEU A 56 13.07 28.88 -6.47
CA LEU A 56 13.03 27.44 -6.73
C LEU A 56 12.99 27.20 -8.24
N VAL A 57 13.91 26.39 -8.72
CA VAL A 57 13.96 25.95 -10.12
C VAL A 57 13.75 24.44 -10.16
N ARG A 58 12.77 23.97 -10.90
CA ARG A 58 12.56 22.55 -11.21
C ARG A 58 12.89 22.31 -12.67
N ALA A 59 13.94 21.53 -12.91
CA ALA A 59 14.45 21.13 -14.21
C ALA A 59 14.88 19.67 -14.13
N ILE A 60 13.96 18.76 -14.50
CA ILE A 60 14.19 17.31 -14.44
C ILE A 60 14.96 16.88 -15.70
N ASP A 61 15.88 15.94 -15.55
CA ASP A 61 16.62 15.38 -16.69
C ASP A 61 15.66 14.84 -17.75
N GLY A 62 15.92 15.21 -19.02
CA GLY A 62 15.08 14.86 -20.17
C GLY A 62 13.84 15.74 -20.36
N ALA A 63 13.54 16.70 -19.46
CA ALA A 63 12.48 17.68 -19.69
C ALA A 63 12.91 18.71 -20.73
N GLU A 64 11.97 19.21 -21.55
CA GLU A 64 12.24 20.34 -22.47
C GLU A 64 12.10 21.71 -21.78
N ARG A 65 11.56 21.73 -20.56
CA ARG A 65 11.09 22.94 -19.88
C ARG A 65 11.44 22.91 -18.40
N MET A 66 11.66 24.09 -17.83
CA MET A 66 11.84 24.31 -16.40
C MET A 66 10.70 25.11 -15.80
N GLN A 67 10.46 24.89 -14.51
CA GLN A 67 9.57 25.71 -13.69
C GLN A 67 10.39 26.56 -12.74
N LEU A 68 10.15 27.87 -12.70
CA LEU A 68 10.77 28.81 -11.76
C LEU A 68 9.69 29.41 -10.86
N SER A 69 9.91 29.40 -9.55
CA SER A 69 9.01 30.04 -8.59
C SER A 69 9.75 30.82 -7.50
N PHE A 70 9.23 31.99 -7.14
CA PHE A 70 9.73 32.79 -6.02
C PHE A 70 8.64 33.73 -5.51
N LYS A 71 8.69 34.07 -4.22
CA LYS A 71 7.80 35.06 -3.60
C LYS A 71 8.45 36.42 -3.66
N TYR A 72 7.72 37.44 -4.10
CA TYR A 72 8.19 38.81 -4.14
C TYR A 72 7.28 39.72 -3.32
N THR A 73 7.86 40.43 -2.36
CA THR A 73 7.16 41.39 -1.51
C THR A 73 7.17 42.77 -2.15
N SER A 74 5.97 43.28 -2.44
CA SER A 74 5.84 44.60 -3.06
C SER A 74 6.35 45.70 -2.13
N PRO A 75 7.33 46.52 -2.54
CA PRO A 75 7.79 47.66 -1.74
C PRO A 75 6.70 48.74 -1.60
N VAL A 76 5.70 48.73 -2.49
CA VAL A 76 4.63 49.74 -2.52
C VAL A 76 3.57 49.50 -1.45
N ASN A 77 3.25 48.24 -1.13
CA ASN A 77 2.13 47.91 -0.25
C ASN A 77 2.40 46.76 0.72
N GLY A 78 3.63 46.24 0.78
CA GLY A 78 4.04 45.16 1.66
C GLY A 78 3.37 43.81 1.38
N LYS A 79 2.58 43.68 0.29
CA LYS A 79 1.97 42.41 -0.08
C LYS A 79 2.97 41.53 -0.78
N GLU A 80 3.18 40.35 -0.21
CA GLU A 80 3.89 39.25 -0.82
C GLU A 80 3.03 38.56 -1.88
N ARG A 81 3.66 38.18 -2.98
CA ARG A 81 3.02 37.42 -4.05
C ARG A 81 3.98 36.36 -4.61
N LEU A 82 3.47 35.14 -4.79
CA LEU A 82 4.16 34.08 -5.51
C LEU A 82 4.10 34.31 -7.02
N TYR A 83 5.26 34.25 -7.68
CA TYR A 83 5.39 34.25 -9.13
C TYR A 83 5.85 32.87 -9.60
N ASN A 84 5.21 32.36 -10.66
CA ASN A 84 5.53 31.08 -11.27
C ASN A 84 5.76 31.29 -12.77
N PHE A 85 6.79 30.67 -13.30
CA PHE A 85 7.16 30.71 -14.70
C PHE A 85 7.42 29.30 -15.20
N ASP A 86 6.93 29.01 -16.39
CA ASP A 86 7.23 27.78 -17.13
C ASP A 86 7.94 28.20 -18.42
N ARG A 87 9.21 27.82 -18.57
CA ARG A 87 10.11 28.29 -19.64
C ARG A 87 10.80 27.10 -20.30
N ALA A 88 11.15 27.24 -21.59
CA ALA A 88 11.93 26.23 -22.27
C ALA A 88 13.38 26.21 -21.76
N LEU A 89 13.99 25.04 -21.68
CA LEU A 89 15.38 24.90 -21.26
C LEU A 89 16.39 25.47 -22.27
N ASP A 90 16.06 25.39 -23.55
CA ASP A 90 16.85 25.96 -24.65
C ASP A 90 16.54 27.44 -24.94
N GLU A 91 15.71 28.08 -24.11
CA GLU A 91 15.47 29.52 -24.22
C GLU A 91 16.61 30.31 -23.57
N HIS A 92 16.98 31.42 -24.20
CA HIS A 92 17.99 32.34 -23.70
C HIS A 92 17.51 33.09 -22.44
N ILE A 93 18.41 33.27 -21.45
CA ILE A 93 18.08 33.84 -20.12
C ILE A 93 17.42 35.23 -20.19
N ASP A 94 17.79 36.06 -21.17
CA ASP A 94 17.24 37.40 -21.33
C ASP A 94 15.71 37.38 -21.54
N VAL A 95 15.20 36.37 -22.25
CA VAL A 95 13.75 36.23 -22.46
C VAL A 95 13.04 35.88 -21.15
N THR A 96 13.63 35.00 -20.34
CA THR A 96 13.13 34.66 -19.01
C THR A 96 13.17 35.88 -18.09
N ALA A 97 14.29 36.60 -18.05
CA ALA A 97 14.48 37.78 -17.21
C ALA A 97 13.50 38.92 -17.57
N ALA A 98 13.32 39.21 -18.86
CA ALA A 98 12.34 40.17 -19.34
C ALA A 98 10.91 39.77 -18.96
N ARG A 99 10.58 38.47 -19.00
CA ARG A 99 9.26 37.97 -18.58
C ARG A 99 9.04 38.15 -17.09
N ILE A 100 10.06 37.92 -16.27
CA ILE A 100 10.03 38.17 -14.83
C ILE A 100 9.77 39.64 -14.55
N ALA A 101 10.60 40.52 -15.11
CA ALA A 101 10.49 41.97 -14.97
C ALA A 101 9.08 42.47 -15.31
N ALA A 102 8.56 42.07 -16.48
CA ALA A 102 7.24 42.49 -16.95
C ALA A 102 6.10 42.03 -16.02
N ASN A 103 6.13 40.79 -15.51
CA ASN A 103 5.08 40.25 -14.64
C ASN A 103 5.06 40.92 -13.26
N VAL A 104 6.24 41.20 -12.70
CA VAL A 104 6.37 41.89 -11.42
C VAL A 104 5.94 43.36 -11.56
N ALA A 105 6.46 44.08 -12.56
CA ALA A 105 6.10 45.46 -12.85
C ALA A 105 4.58 45.64 -13.06
N LYS A 106 3.96 44.77 -13.86
CA LYS A 106 2.51 44.77 -14.10
C LYS A 106 1.70 44.67 -12.80
N THR A 107 2.21 43.94 -11.81
CA THR A 107 1.54 43.78 -10.51
C THR A 107 1.72 45.02 -9.63
N LEU A 108 2.93 45.59 -9.60
CA LEU A 108 3.22 46.83 -8.87
C LEU A 108 2.38 48.00 -9.38
N ASN A 109 2.14 48.07 -10.69
CA ASN A 109 1.41 49.16 -11.33
C ASN A 109 -0.14 48.96 -11.34
N LYS A 110 -0.66 47.81 -10.86
CA LYS A 110 -2.09 47.42 -10.99
C LYS A 110 -3.10 48.26 -10.17
N LYS A 111 -2.65 49.22 -9.33
CA LYS A 111 -3.52 50.06 -8.47
C LYS A 111 -3.65 51.54 -8.87
N LYS A 112 -2.98 52.02 -9.91
CA LYS A 112 -3.03 53.46 -10.29
C LYS A 112 -4.21 53.88 -11.17
N ARG A 113 -5.17 52.99 -11.47
CA ARG A 113 -6.24 53.28 -12.46
C ARG A 113 -7.56 53.78 -11.88
N LYS A 114 -7.67 54.08 -10.57
CA LYS A 114 -8.94 54.50 -9.96
C LYS A 114 -8.94 55.72 -9.04
N GLN A 115 -7.84 56.47 -8.90
CA GLN A 115 -7.86 57.77 -8.20
C GLN A 115 -6.75 58.67 -8.75
N SER A 116 -7.18 59.85 -9.23
CA SER A 116 -6.43 61.08 -9.54
C SER A 116 -5.11 60.98 -10.34
N GLN A 117 -5.10 61.69 -11.47
CA GLN A 117 -3.94 62.01 -12.30
C GLN A 117 -2.88 62.78 -11.49
N GLU A 118 -1.90 62.06 -10.98
CA GLU A 118 -0.52 62.55 -10.86
C GLU A 118 0.38 61.48 -11.47
N GLU A 119 1.11 61.82 -12.53
CA GLU A 119 2.06 60.96 -13.22
C GLU A 119 3.27 60.66 -12.31
N LYS A 120 3.10 59.75 -11.35
CA LYS A 120 4.25 59.09 -10.72
C LYS A 120 4.85 58.11 -11.73
N PRO A 121 6.18 58.10 -11.93
CA PRO A 121 6.86 57.25 -12.91
C PRO A 121 6.45 55.79 -12.77
N GLU A 122 6.37 55.10 -13.91
CA GLU A 122 6.08 53.67 -13.97
C GLU A 122 7.24 52.91 -13.33
N LEU A 123 6.95 52.05 -12.36
CA LEU A 123 7.99 51.27 -11.68
C LEU A 123 8.53 50.23 -12.65
N THR A 124 9.80 50.39 -13.04
CA THR A 124 10.57 49.37 -13.76
C THR A 124 11.15 48.40 -12.73
N VAL A 125 11.25 47.12 -13.11
CA VAL A 125 11.83 46.07 -12.28
C VAL A 125 13.04 45.53 -13.01
N ASP A 126 14.22 45.77 -12.45
CA ASP A 126 15.42 45.12 -12.94
C ASP A 126 15.45 43.67 -12.48
N VAL A 127 16.03 42.80 -13.29
CA VAL A 127 16.24 41.39 -12.95
C VAL A 127 17.70 41.11 -13.21
N ALA A 128 18.36 40.24 -12.47
CA ALA A 128 19.71 39.82 -12.81
C ALA A 128 19.97 38.43 -12.22
N LEU A 129 20.86 37.67 -12.85
CA LEU A 129 21.25 36.35 -12.36
C LEU A 129 22.75 36.39 -12.14
N PHE A 130 23.21 35.89 -10.99
CA PHE A 130 24.60 35.86 -10.60
C PHE A 130 25.04 34.42 -10.37
N TYR A 131 26.30 34.13 -10.63
CA TYR A 131 26.96 32.89 -10.24
C TYR A 131 28.36 33.23 -9.74
N ASP A 132 28.72 32.78 -8.52
CA ASP A 132 29.97 33.15 -7.85
C ASP A 132 30.24 34.68 -7.86
N ASP A 133 29.21 35.45 -7.50
CA ASP A 133 29.20 36.93 -7.51
C ASP A 133 29.39 37.62 -8.88
N VAL A 134 29.49 36.85 -9.98
CA VAL A 134 29.57 37.38 -11.34
C VAL A 134 28.19 37.39 -12.00
N GLU A 135 27.78 38.54 -12.55
CA GLU A 135 26.52 38.63 -13.30
C GLU A 135 26.61 37.82 -14.60
N VAL A 136 25.59 37.00 -14.84
CA VAL A 136 25.44 36.21 -16.06
C VAL A 136 25.20 37.15 -17.24
N ASP A 137 26.18 37.26 -18.13
CA ASP A 137 26.11 38.15 -19.29
C ASP A 137 24.99 37.73 -20.26
N ARG A 138 23.98 38.59 -20.41
CA ARG A 138 22.84 38.37 -21.29
C ARG A 138 23.15 38.45 -22.79
N LYS A 139 24.37 38.82 -23.17
CA LYS A 139 24.80 38.87 -24.57
C LYS A 139 25.48 37.59 -25.02
N MET A 140 25.89 36.74 -24.07
CA MET A 140 26.56 35.48 -24.38
C MET A 140 25.57 34.44 -24.93
N PRO A 141 25.75 33.94 -26.17
CA PRO A 141 24.75 33.12 -26.86
C PRO A 141 24.44 31.78 -26.16
N ASN A 142 25.36 31.27 -25.34
CA ASN A 142 25.21 29.99 -24.63
C ASN A 142 24.57 30.12 -23.24
N ASN A 143 24.15 31.33 -22.82
CA ASN A 143 23.45 31.55 -21.56
C ASN A 143 21.96 31.18 -21.67
N LEU A 144 21.73 29.91 -22.00
CA LEU A 144 20.43 29.25 -22.03
C LEU A 144 19.98 28.88 -20.62
N ASN A 145 18.67 28.81 -20.40
CA ASN A 145 18.08 28.44 -19.12
C ASN A 145 18.71 27.16 -18.52
N LYS A 146 18.94 26.12 -19.33
CA LYS A 146 19.60 24.86 -18.88
C LYS A 146 21.01 25.02 -18.32
N ASN A 147 21.71 26.10 -18.66
CA ASN A 147 23.11 26.31 -18.28
C ASN A 147 23.27 27.26 -17.09
N VAL A 148 22.31 28.17 -16.91
CA VAL A 148 22.44 29.31 -15.97
C VAL A 148 21.71 29.09 -14.66
N TRP A 149 20.61 28.32 -14.66
CA TRP A 149 19.87 27.98 -13.44
C TRP A 149 20.47 26.74 -12.79
N ARG A 150 21.56 26.95 -12.04
CA ARG A 150 22.36 25.88 -11.42
C ARG A 150 22.59 26.16 -9.92
N PRO A 151 22.94 25.14 -9.11
CA PRO A 151 23.31 25.34 -7.71
C PRO A 151 24.39 26.43 -7.57
N GLY A 152 24.25 27.32 -6.58
CA GLY A 152 25.15 28.47 -6.40
C GLY A 152 24.75 29.74 -7.15
N ALA A 153 23.75 29.67 -8.05
CA ALA A 153 23.20 30.87 -8.68
C ALA A 153 22.39 31.72 -7.68
N ARG A 154 22.34 33.03 -7.93
CA ARG A 154 21.48 33.98 -7.19
C ARG A 154 20.67 34.82 -8.16
N LEU A 155 19.37 34.92 -7.92
CA LEU A 155 18.45 35.75 -8.69
C LEU A 155 18.26 37.07 -7.96
N ARG A 156 18.36 38.19 -8.65
CA ARG A 156 17.95 39.51 -8.19
C ARG A 156 16.72 39.96 -8.95
N VAL A 157 15.72 40.49 -8.26
CA VAL A 157 14.51 41.09 -8.83
C VAL A 157 14.24 42.40 -8.09
N GLY A 158 14.47 43.54 -8.74
CA GLY A 158 14.55 44.84 -8.06
C GLY A 158 15.57 44.80 -6.91
N ASP A 159 15.15 45.21 -5.72
CA ASP A 159 16.00 45.20 -4.52
C ASP A 159 16.01 43.85 -3.76
N ALA A 160 15.27 42.85 -4.24
CA ALA A 160 15.19 41.54 -3.58
C ALA A 160 16.18 40.55 -4.21
N GLU A 161 16.96 39.88 -3.37
CA GLU A 161 17.86 38.81 -3.78
C GLU A 161 17.41 37.44 -3.28
N TYR A 162 17.61 36.43 -4.11
CA TYR A 162 17.20 35.06 -3.87
C TYR A 162 18.36 34.10 -4.13
N VAL A 163 18.55 33.13 -3.23
CA VAL A 163 19.38 31.96 -3.51
C VAL A 163 18.61 31.03 -4.44
N VAL A 164 19.20 30.63 -5.56
CA VAL A 164 18.57 29.66 -6.47
C VAL A 164 18.76 28.26 -5.91
N VAL A 165 17.64 27.57 -5.71
CA VAL A 165 17.63 26.16 -5.33
C VAL A 165 17.07 25.35 -6.49
N VAL A 166 17.92 24.50 -7.07
CA VAL A 166 17.56 23.66 -8.21
C VAL A 166 17.11 22.30 -7.71
N ASN A 167 16.00 21.81 -8.25
CA ASN A 167 15.38 20.53 -7.93
C ASN A 167 15.29 20.31 -6.42
N PRO A 168 14.65 21.23 -5.67
CA PRO A 168 14.52 21.10 -4.23
C PRO A 168 13.73 19.83 -3.88
N PRO A 169 13.97 19.24 -2.69
CA PRO A 169 13.10 18.21 -2.14
C PRO A 169 11.63 18.61 -2.25
N THR A 170 10.84 17.80 -2.95
CA THR A 170 9.46 18.15 -3.33
C THR A 170 8.53 16.95 -3.17
N VAL A 171 7.32 17.21 -2.67
CA VAL A 171 6.21 16.24 -2.74
C VAL A 171 5.42 16.51 -4.02
N SER A 172 5.41 15.55 -4.94
CA SER A 172 4.63 15.66 -6.19
C SER A 172 3.16 15.30 -5.99
N SER A 173 2.87 14.36 -5.08
CA SER A 173 1.52 14.07 -4.62
C SER A 173 1.53 13.48 -3.22
N MET A 174 0.56 13.84 -2.38
CA MET A 174 0.28 13.17 -1.11
C MET A 174 -1.22 12.94 -0.99
N ARG A 175 -1.62 11.69 -0.70
CA ARG A 175 -3.03 11.32 -0.47
C ARG A 175 -3.21 10.68 0.90
N LEU A 176 -4.39 10.89 1.47
CA LEU A 176 -4.87 10.20 2.66
C LEU A 176 -5.97 9.21 2.23
N PRO A 177 -6.26 8.17 3.04
CA PRO A 177 -7.39 7.28 2.80
C PRO A 177 -8.71 8.06 2.70
N HIS A 178 -9.63 7.58 1.85
CA HIS A 178 -10.95 8.21 1.69
C HIS A 178 -11.79 8.09 2.96
N SER A 179 -11.65 6.97 3.67
CA SER A 179 -12.36 6.65 4.90
C SER A 179 -11.37 6.34 6.01
N VAL A 180 -11.56 6.96 7.18
CA VAL A 180 -10.64 6.85 8.31
C VAL A 180 -11.42 6.52 9.58
N MET A 181 -11.08 5.40 10.20
CA MET A 181 -11.71 4.91 11.43
C MET A 181 -10.87 5.27 12.65
N ALA A 182 -11.51 5.52 13.80
CA ALA A 182 -10.82 5.65 15.07
C ALA A 182 -10.07 4.36 15.46
N GLY A 183 -8.96 4.47 16.20
CA GLY A 183 -8.14 3.33 16.62
C GLY A 183 -7.40 2.62 15.47
N SER A 184 -7.11 3.35 14.39
CA SER A 184 -6.49 2.85 13.16
C SER A 184 -5.16 3.55 12.87
N PHE A 185 -4.32 2.90 12.08
CA PHE A 185 -3.05 3.46 11.61
C PHE A 185 -3.23 4.08 10.22
N ILE A 186 -2.72 5.31 10.03
CA ILE A 186 -2.75 6.02 8.75
C ILE A 186 -1.32 6.32 8.30
N CYS A 187 -0.96 5.80 7.13
CA CYS A 187 0.21 6.21 6.36
C CYS A 187 -0.25 7.07 5.17
N PRO A 188 0.27 8.29 4.97
CA PRO A 188 -0.03 9.04 3.76
C PRO A 188 0.66 8.39 2.56
N GLU A 189 -0.04 8.28 1.43
CA GLU A 189 0.57 7.85 0.17
C GLU A 189 1.34 9.02 -0.45
N VAL A 190 2.67 9.02 -0.32
CA VAL A 190 3.53 10.13 -0.75
C VAL A 190 4.34 9.75 -1.99
N LYS A 191 4.34 10.63 -2.99
CA LYS A 191 5.30 10.61 -4.10
C LYS A 191 6.28 11.76 -3.92
N LEU A 192 7.55 11.40 -3.81
CA LEU A 192 8.65 12.32 -3.56
C LEU A 192 9.50 12.49 -4.82
N GLU A 193 10.01 13.69 -5.02
CA GLU A 193 11.00 14.04 -6.03
C GLU A 193 12.16 14.75 -5.33
N PHE A 194 13.39 14.31 -5.58
CA PHE A 194 14.60 14.88 -4.95
C PHE A 194 14.57 14.90 -3.42
N ALA A 195 13.79 14.00 -2.82
CA ALA A 195 13.55 13.92 -1.38
C ALA A 195 13.54 12.45 -0.95
N GLU A 196 14.01 12.18 0.26
CA GLU A 196 13.91 10.85 0.88
C GLU A 196 12.88 10.86 2.00
N LEU A 197 12.02 9.84 2.03
CA LEU A 197 10.95 9.75 3.02
C LEU A 197 11.47 9.82 4.46
N ALA A 198 12.63 9.21 4.73
CA ALA A 198 13.26 9.19 6.05
C ALA A 198 13.80 10.55 6.50
N ALA A 199 14.11 11.47 5.57
CA ALA A 199 14.53 12.83 5.86
C ALA A 199 13.34 13.79 6.00
N CYS A 200 12.19 13.44 5.42
CA CYS A 200 10.99 14.26 5.46
C CYS A 200 10.38 14.33 6.87
N ARG A 201 9.85 15.50 7.23
CA ARG A 201 9.10 15.71 8.48
C ARG A 201 7.60 15.77 8.20
N PHE A 202 6.79 15.16 9.05
CA PHE A 202 5.34 15.10 8.90
C PHE A 202 4.67 15.57 10.18
N VAL A 203 3.72 16.51 10.06
CA VAL A 203 2.97 17.04 11.20
C VAL A 203 1.49 16.90 10.92
N TRP A 204 0.78 16.31 11.87
CA TRP A 204 -0.65 16.05 11.80
C TRP A 204 -1.43 17.06 12.61
N TYR A 205 -2.59 17.39 12.07
CA TYR A 205 -3.53 18.32 12.64
C TYR A 205 -4.95 17.76 12.62
N ARG A 206 -5.74 18.14 13.62
CA ARG A 206 -7.18 17.88 13.71
C ARG A 206 -7.95 19.17 13.49
N GLU A 207 -9.06 19.10 12.78
CA GLU A 207 -9.96 20.24 12.58
C GLU A 207 -10.66 20.59 13.90
N LYS A 208 -10.58 21.84 14.35
CA LYS A 208 -11.31 22.28 15.55
C LYS A 208 -12.81 22.40 15.28
N PRO A 209 -13.67 22.16 16.30
CA PRO A 209 -15.10 22.42 16.16
C PRO A 209 -15.33 23.88 15.77
N GLN A 210 -16.08 24.13 14.69
CA GLN A 210 -16.55 25.47 14.39
C GLN A 210 -17.60 25.86 15.44
N ALA A 211 -17.38 26.99 16.12
CA ALA A 211 -18.37 27.54 17.02
C ALA A 211 -19.65 27.82 16.24
N THR A 212 -20.72 27.07 16.53
CA THR A 212 -22.05 27.43 16.03
C THR A 212 -22.38 28.84 16.54
N PRO A 213 -22.85 29.76 15.68
CA PRO A 213 -23.28 31.05 16.17
C PRO A 213 -24.41 30.82 17.17
N LYS A 214 -24.17 31.20 18.43
CA LYS A 214 -25.18 31.19 19.48
C LYS A 214 -26.40 31.94 18.96
N SER A 215 -27.52 31.24 18.82
CA SER A 215 -28.81 31.90 18.71
C SER A 215 -29.11 32.45 20.10
N ASP A 216 -28.90 33.75 20.29
CA ASP A 216 -29.39 34.45 21.47
C ASP A 216 -30.91 34.28 21.51
N GLY A 217 -31.39 33.78 22.65
CA GLY A 217 -32.80 33.59 22.94
C GLY A 217 -33.56 34.89 23.25
N SER A 218 -34.85 34.70 23.54
CA SER A 218 -35.98 35.65 23.65
C SER A 218 -36.61 35.95 22.28
N ASP A 219 -37.91 35.73 22.04
CA ASP A 219 -39.05 35.91 22.93
C ASP A 219 -40.21 34.96 22.58
N SER A 220 -40.98 34.66 23.61
CA SER A 220 -42.26 33.95 23.64
C SER A 220 -43.37 34.66 22.85
N GLY A 221 -44.25 33.89 22.17
CA GLY A 221 -45.55 34.43 21.73
C GLY A 221 -46.16 33.78 20.49
N CYS A 222 -47.03 32.80 20.73
CA CYS A 222 -48.34 32.58 20.11
C CYS A 222 -48.51 32.45 18.58
N VAL A 223 -49.26 31.39 18.24
CA VAL A 223 -49.78 30.93 16.95
C VAL A 223 -50.75 31.94 16.33
N ASP A 224 -50.70 32.19 15.02
CA ASP A 224 -51.79 31.87 14.08
C ASP A 224 -51.53 32.31 12.61
N GLU A 225 -51.97 31.39 11.75
CA GLU A 225 -52.35 31.35 10.34
C GLU A 225 -52.18 32.51 9.32
N LEU A 226 -51.81 32.05 8.10
CA LEU A 226 -52.22 32.50 6.75
C LEU A 226 -51.75 33.87 6.21
N GLY A 227 -51.02 33.83 5.07
CA GLY A 227 -51.06 34.93 4.10
C GLY A 227 -49.78 35.18 3.29
N ASN A 228 -49.82 34.78 2.02
CA ASN A 228 -48.99 35.24 0.91
C ASN A 228 -48.62 36.74 0.97
N ASN A 229 -47.34 37.11 0.83
CA ASN A 229 -46.85 37.76 -0.41
C ASN A 229 -45.37 38.14 -0.39
N GLU A 230 -44.81 38.12 -1.60
CA GLU A 230 -43.44 38.42 -1.99
C GLU A 230 -42.95 39.84 -1.66
N LYS A 231 -41.62 39.92 -1.44
CA LYS A 231 -40.65 40.97 -1.83
C LYS A 231 -39.85 41.54 -0.66
N SER A 232 -38.63 41.01 -0.49
CA SER A 232 -37.38 41.77 -0.21
C SER A 232 -36.26 40.87 0.36
N ARG A 233 -35.80 39.87 -0.41
CA ARG A 233 -34.52 39.20 -0.10
C ARG A 233 -33.35 40.11 -0.49
N ARG A 234 -32.98 41.03 0.41
CA ARG A 234 -31.62 41.58 0.45
C ARG A 234 -30.67 40.39 0.63
N LYS A 235 -29.92 40.04 -0.42
CA LYS A 235 -28.74 39.18 -0.34
C LYS A 235 -27.78 39.77 0.70
N ARG A 236 -27.88 39.33 1.96
CA ARG A 236 -26.73 39.37 2.88
C ARG A 236 -25.68 38.47 2.25
N LYS A 237 -24.59 39.08 1.74
CA LYS A 237 -23.37 38.37 1.39
C LYS A 237 -22.99 37.53 2.61
N ALA A 238 -22.98 36.21 2.45
CA ALA A 238 -22.25 35.33 3.36
C ALA A 238 -20.86 35.93 3.56
N SER A 239 -20.48 36.16 4.81
CA SER A 239 -19.14 36.55 5.19
C SER A 239 -18.16 35.54 4.60
N LYS A 240 -17.04 36.05 4.11
CA LYS A 240 -15.90 35.25 3.63
C LYS A 240 -15.54 34.19 4.67
N ASP A 241 -15.71 32.93 4.29
CA ASP A 241 -14.60 31.96 4.20
C ASP A 241 -13.59 32.08 5.35
N GLU A 242 -14.03 31.81 6.58
CA GLU A 242 -13.11 31.54 7.68
C GLU A 242 -12.54 30.13 7.43
N SER A 243 -11.27 30.08 7.05
CA SER A 243 -10.54 28.82 6.90
C SER A 243 -10.65 28.03 8.21
N PRO A 244 -10.87 26.71 8.16
CA PRO A 244 -10.99 25.90 9.37
C PRO A 244 -9.76 26.08 10.26
N GLU A 245 -9.99 26.20 11.57
CA GLU A 245 -8.90 26.18 12.54
C GLU A 245 -8.40 24.76 12.73
N TRP A 246 -7.08 24.60 12.82
CA TRP A 246 -6.41 23.32 12.98
C TRP A 246 -5.64 23.30 14.30
N GLU A 247 -5.66 22.17 15.00
CA GLU A 247 -4.83 21.91 16.18
C GLU A 247 -3.81 20.82 15.89
N GLU A 248 -2.56 21.02 16.29
CA GLU A 248 -1.50 20.02 16.10
C GLU A 248 -1.70 18.86 17.07
N ILE A 249 -1.67 17.62 16.54
CA ILE A 249 -1.98 16.41 17.33
C ILE A 249 -0.84 15.39 17.33
N HIS A 250 0.06 15.43 16.35
CA HIS A 250 1.16 14.47 16.23
C HIS A 250 2.26 14.94 15.27
N GLU A 251 3.50 14.51 15.53
CA GLU A 251 4.63 14.62 14.62
C GLU A 251 5.18 13.22 14.32
N GLY A 252 5.19 12.86 13.03
CA GLY A 252 5.55 11.53 12.57
C GLY A 252 4.86 11.17 11.25
N TYR A 253 5.50 10.31 10.45
CA TYR A 253 4.94 9.83 9.18
C TYR A 253 3.66 9.02 9.39
N LEU A 254 3.67 8.13 10.39
CA LEU A 254 2.54 7.30 10.78
C LEU A 254 1.72 8.00 11.86
N TYR A 255 0.40 8.07 11.69
CA TYR A 255 -0.50 8.51 12.75
C TYR A 255 -1.43 7.39 13.21
N SER A 256 -1.66 7.28 14.52
CA SER A 256 -2.67 6.40 15.09
C SER A 256 -3.86 7.25 15.54
N THR A 257 -5.00 7.06 14.87
CA THR A 257 -6.24 7.77 15.18
C THR A 257 -6.79 7.36 16.53
N LYS A 258 -7.44 8.32 17.19
CA LYS A 258 -7.99 8.17 18.53
C LYS A 258 -9.48 8.47 18.53
N ASP A 259 -10.14 8.12 19.62
CA ASP A 259 -11.56 8.40 19.80
C ASP A 259 -11.84 9.92 19.81
N GLU A 260 -10.89 10.74 20.24
CA GLU A 260 -11.01 12.20 20.19
C GLU A 260 -10.99 12.77 18.76
N ASP A 261 -10.59 11.98 17.76
CA ASP A 261 -10.59 12.43 16.36
C ASP A 261 -11.95 12.25 15.70
N VAL A 262 -12.85 11.45 16.29
CA VAL A 262 -14.17 11.14 15.74
C VAL A 262 -14.95 12.43 15.49
N GLY A 263 -15.50 12.56 14.27
CA GLY A 263 -16.24 13.75 13.85
C GLY A 263 -15.37 14.91 13.36
N HIS A 264 -14.04 14.76 13.39
CA HIS A 264 -13.09 15.76 12.89
C HIS A 264 -12.37 15.28 11.63
N ARG A 265 -12.06 16.20 10.70
CA ARG A 265 -11.13 15.90 9.61
C ARG A 265 -9.70 15.95 10.12
N LEU A 266 -8.83 15.19 9.47
CA LEU A 266 -7.40 15.19 9.74
C LEU A 266 -6.65 15.82 8.59
N GLN A 267 -5.58 16.53 8.90
CA GLN A 267 -4.68 17.14 7.93
C GLN A 267 -3.25 16.73 8.26
N VAL A 268 -2.47 16.37 7.23
CA VAL A 268 -1.03 16.15 7.35
C VAL A 268 -0.28 17.16 6.50
N VAL A 269 0.76 17.73 7.08
CA VAL A 269 1.70 18.63 6.41
C VAL A 269 3.05 17.92 6.32
N CYS A 270 3.51 17.71 5.08
CA CYS A 270 4.83 17.17 4.79
C CYS A 270 5.81 18.31 4.50
N PHE A 271 6.94 18.29 5.18
CA PHE A 271 8.11 19.12 4.94
C PHE A 271 9.16 18.25 4.24
N PRO A 272 9.18 18.20 2.90
CA PRO A 272 10.11 17.38 2.15
C PRO A 272 11.55 17.81 2.41
N ALA A 273 12.43 16.83 2.54
CA ALA A 273 13.87 17.02 2.67
C ALA A 273 14.60 15.84 2.02
N SER A 274 15.88 16.03 1.76
CA SER A 274 16.81 14.96 1.43
C SER A 274 17.93 14.87 2.47
N ASN A 275 18.76 13.84 2.40
CA ASN A 275 19.94 13.70 3.26
C ASN A 275 20.92 14.87 3.09
N ASP A 276 20.96 15.48 1.91
CA ASP A 276 21.89 16.56 1.56
C ASP A 276 21.24 17.96 1.64
N VAL A 277 19.91 18.04 1.53
CA VAL A 277 19.17 19.30 1.44
C VAL A 277 18.05 19.31 2.47
N ALA A 278 18.18 20.20 3.46
CA ALA A 278 17.16 20.42 4.48
C ALA A 278 15.85 20.94 3.88
N SER A 279 14.75 20.76 4.61
CA SER A 279 13.43 21.25 4.19
C SER A 279 13.43 22.77 4.01
N ILE A 280 12.83 23.23 2.92
CA ILE A 280 12.63 24.66 2.65
C ILE A 280 11.27 25.05 3.21
N GLU A 281 11.21 26.01 4.13
CA GLU A 281 9.99 26.36 4.88
C GLU A 281 8.75 26.62 4.00
N ASP A 282 8.96 27.13 2.80
CA ASP A 282 7.90 27.47 1.84
C ASP A 282 7.54 26.35 0.86
N VAL A 283 8.27 25.24 0.89
CA VAL A 283 8.03 24.04 0.06
C VAL A 283 7.45 22.98 0.97
N VAL A 284 6.16 23.10 1.26
CA VAL A 284 5.41 22.12 2.05
C VAL A 284 4.22 21.61 1.24
N TYR A 285 3.79 20.39 1.54
CA TYR A 285 2.60 19.79 0.92
C TYR A 285 1.60 19.41 2.00
N THR A 286 0.33 19.74 1.76
CA THR A 286 -0.75 19.47 2.71
C THR A 286 -1.76 18.53 2.07
N ALA A 287 -2.15 17.49 2.80
CA ALA A 287 -3.28 16.63 2.46
C ALA A 287 -4.29 16.65 3.61
N THR A 288 -5.58 16.55 3.29
CA THR A 288 -6.67 16.56 4.28
C THR A 288 -7.64 15.45 3.94
N THR A 289 -8.15 14.74 4.96
CA THR A 289 -9.15 13.70 4.76
C THR A 289 -10.41 14.30 4.13
N GLU A 290 -11.02 13.57 3.20
CA GLU A 290 -12.24 14.05 2.52
C GLU A 290 -13.42 14.09 3.49
N SER A 291 -13.49 13.10 4.38
CA SER A 291 -14.52 12.96 5.41
C SER A 291 -13.93 13.04 6.82
N PRO A 292 -14.75 13.37 7.83
CA PRO A 292 -14.34 13.24 9.23
C PRO A 292 -14.04 11.79 9.61
N VAL A 293 -13.19 11.60 10.63
CA VAL A 293 -12.95 10.28 11.22
C VAL A 293 -14.26 9.72 11.77
N TYR A 294 -14.55 8.46 11.45
CA TYR A 294 -15.75 7.78 11.94
C TYR A 294 -15.42 6.85 13.10
N GLU A 295 -16.44 6.59 13.92
CA GLU A 295 -16.36 5.71 15.06
C GLU A 295 -16.20 4.25 14.61
N ALA A 296 -15.25 3.53 15.22
CA ALA A 296 -15.09 2.11 14.97
C ALA A 296 -16.30 1.31 15.50
N PRO A 297 -16.65 0.16 14.90
CA PRO A 297 -17.50 -0.82 15.56
C PRO A 297 -17.04 -1.08 17.00
N GLY A 298 -17.98 -1.09 17.95
CA GLY A 298 -17.65 -1.21 19.38
C GLY A 298 -16.93 -2.51 19.75
N PHE A 299 -17.06 -3.56 18.93
CA PHE A 299 -16.37 -4.82 19.11
C PHE A 299 -16.08 -5.49 17.77
N PHE A 300 -14.88 -6.05 17.63
CA PHE A 300 -14.49 -6.91 16.52
C PHE A 300 -14.26 -8.35 17.00
N PRO A 301 -14.76 -9.39 16.29
CA PRO A 301 -14.59 -10.79 16.67
C PRO A 301 -13.14 -11.23 16.92
N PHE A 302 -12.18 -10.69 16.16
CA PHE A 302 -10.76 -10.99 16.40
C PHE A 302 -10.29 -10.53 17.80
N GLN A 303 -10.95 -9.58 18.46
CA GLN A 303 -10.55 -9.14 19.81
C GLN A 303 -10.73 -10.25 20.86
N ARG A 304 -11.76 -11.09 20.73
CA ARG A 304 -11.92 -12.29 21.57
C ARG A 304 -10.77 -13.27 21.39
N ARG A 305 -10.27 -13.41 20.16
CA ARG A 305 -9.09 -14.23 19.87
C ARG A 305 -7.81 -13.58 20.42
N GLN A 306 -7.76 -12.25 20.42
CA GLN A 306 -6.67 -11.48 21.00
C GLN A 306 -6.57 -11.66 22.53
N GLU A 307 -7.61 -12.14 23.20
CA GLU A 307 -7.56 -12.52 24.62
C GLU A 307 -6.58 -13.69 24.89
N HIS A 308 -6.38 -14.56 23.92
CA HIS A 308 -5.38 -15.64 24.01
C HIS A 308 -3.95 -15.18 23.68
N THR A 309 -3.81 -13.91 23.27
CA THR A 309 -2.57 -13.36 22.71
C THR A 309 -2.26 -11.95 23.23
N HIS A 310 -2.80 -11.60 24.40
CA HIS A 310 -2.66 -10.29 25.05
C HIS A 310 -1.21 -9.78 25.14
N THR A 311 -0.25 -10.68 25.33
CA THR A 311 1.16 -10.35 25.42
C THR A 311 1.97 -11.08 24.36
N LYS A 312 3.16 -10.54 24.08
CA LYS A 312 4.23 -11.26 23.40
C LYS A 312 4.52 -12.57 24.13
N THR A 313 4.93 -13.58 23.37
CA THR A 313 5.26 -14.89 23.94
C THR A 313 6.56 -14.83 24.77
N PRO A 314 6.72 -15.66 25.82
CA PRO A 314 7.98 -15.79 26.55
C PRO A 314 9.14 -16.26 25.66
N SER A 315 10.37 -16.22 26.16
CA SER A 315 11.57 -16.58 25.39
C SER A 315 11.63 -18.07 24.99
N ASP A 316 10.96 -18.96 25.73
CA ASP A 316 10.93 -20.40 25.48
C ASP A 316 10.05 -20.84 24.30
N ARG A 317 9.30 -19.92 23.71
CA ARG A 317 8.38 -20.18 22.60
C ARG A 317 8.27 -19.00 21.65
N PHE A 318 7.55 -19.20 20.56
CA PHE A 318 7.23 -18.16 19.58
C PHE A 318 5.84 -18.41 19.00
N ARG A 319 5.18 -17.34 18.54
CA ARG A 319 3.84 -17.40 17.95
C ARG A 319 3.88 -17.28 16.44
N VAL A 320 3.15 -18.14 15.76
CA VAL A 320 3.02 -18.19 14.30
C VAL A 320 1.58 -17.85 13.92
N MET A 321 1.43 -16.95 12.95
CA MET A 321 0.16 -16.65 12.29
C MET A 321 0.28 -16.95 10.79
N SER A 322 -0.73 -17.60 10.21
CA SER A 322 -0.94 -17.66 8.77
C SER A 322 -2.27 -17.03 8.39
N TYR A 323 -2.29 -16.18 7.36
CA TYR A 323 -3.49 -15.45 6.97
C TYR A 323 -3.50 -15.04 5.49
N ASN A 324 -4.47 -15.53 4.71
CA ASN A 324 -4.81 -14.92 3.42
C ASN A 324 -5.61 -13.63 3.70
N ILE A 325 -5.10 -12.48 3.24
CA ILE A 325 -5.63 -11.16 3.61
C ILE A 325 -6.51 -10.53 2.52
N LEU A 326 -6.87 -11.30 1.49
CA LEU A 326 -7.70 -10.87 0.35
C LEU A 326 -7.12 -9.66 -0.39
N ALA A 327 -6.43 -9.93 -1.50
CA ALA A 327 -5.79 -8.88 -2.31
C ALA A 327 -6.85 -7.94 -2.89
N ASP A 328 -6.52 -6.65 -2.95
CA ASP A 328 -7.42 -5.62 -3.45
C ASP A 328 -7.84 -5.88 -4.91
N LEU A 329 -6.93 -6.41 -5.73
CA LEU A 329 -7.20 -6.82 -7.11
C LEU A 329 -8.39 -7.79 -7.22
N TYR A 330 -8.59 -8.65 -6.22
CA TYR A 330 -9.68 -9.65 -6.21
C TYR A 330 -10.91 -9.17 -5.44
N ALA A 331 -10.81 -8.12 -4.65
CA ALA A 331 -11.94 -7.49 -3.99
C ALA A 331 -12.63 -6.44 -4.89
N ASP A 332 -11.86 -5.73 -5.72
CA ASP A 332 -12.31 -4.51 -6.39
C ASP A 332 -12.96 -4.72 -7.78
N SER A 333 -13.02 -5.97 -8.28
CA SER A 333 -13.58 -6.25 -9.60
C SER A 333 -15.12 -6.34 -9.60
N ASP A 334 -15.77 -5.96 -10.70
CA ASP A 334 -17.24 -6.05 -10.86
C ASP A 334 -17.74 -7.48 -10.60
N PHE A 335 -17.04 -8.50 -11.11
CA PHE A 335 -17.39 -9.90 -10.84
C PHE A 335 -17.31 -10.23 -9.34
N SER A 336 -16.34 -9.68 -8.63
CA SER A 336 -16.18 -9.96 -7.20
C SER A 336 -17.25 -9.26 -6.39
N ARG A 337 -17.58 -8.01 -6.72
CA ARG A 337 -18.66 -7.26 -6.07
C ARG A 337 -20.05 -7.85 -6.36
N ASP A 338 -20.30 -8.30 -7.58
CA ASP A 338 -21.63 -8.73 -8.01
C ASP A 338 -21.89 -10.24 -7.78
N CYS A 339 -20.84 -11.07 -7.77
CA CYS A 339 -20.97 -12.52 -7.67
C CYS A 339 -20.35 -13.08 -6.38
N LEU A 340 -19.07 -12.83 -6.12
CA LEU A 340 -18.34 -13.47 -5.01
C LEU A 340 -18.72 -12.89 -3.64
N PHE A 341 -18.85 -11.57 -3.57
CA PHE A 341 -19.02 -10.79 -2.35
C PHE A 341 -20.27 -9.89 -2.41
N SER A 342 -21.31 -10.31 -3.13
CA SER A 342 -22.58 -9.56 -3.29
C SER A 342 -23.31 -9.26 -1.97
N HIS A 343 -22.96 -9.96 -0.89
CA HIS A 343 -23.44 -9.71 0.46
C HIS A 343 -22.69 -8.57 1.17
N CYS A 344 -21.51 -8.18 0.70
CA CYS A 344 -20.63 -7.20 1.33
C CYS A 344 -20.73 -5.84 0.61
N PRO A 345 -21.06 -4.74 1.30
CA PRO A 345 -21.12 -3.42 0.69
C PRO A 345 -19.77 -2.99 0.07
N PRO A 346 -19.75 -2.32 -1.11
CA PRO A 346 -18.51 -1.88 -1.75
C PRO A 346 -17.60 -1.03 -0.86
N GLU A 347 -18.17 -0.20 0.02
CA GLU A 347 -17.42 0.64 0.95
C GLU A 347 -16.65 -0.19 1.98
N VAL A 348 -17.21 -1.33 2.40
CA VAL A 348 -16.61 -2.28 3.35
C VAL A 348 -15.58 -3.16 2.65
N LEU A 349 -15.85 -3.52 1.39
CA LEU A 349 -14.93 -4.32 0.57
C LEU A 349 -13.70 -3.52 0.14
N SER A 350 -13.82 -2.19 0.10
CA SER A 350 -12.72 -1.28 -0.26
C SER A 350 -11.49 -1.50 0.62
N HIS A 351 -10.31 -1.39 0.01
CA HIS A 351 -9.05 -1.54 0.74
C HIS A 351 -8.91 -0.54 1.88
N ASP A 352 -9.38 0.70 1.70
CA ASP A 352 -9.34 1.76 2.72
C ASP A 352 -10.09 1.35 4.00
N TYR A 353 -11.13 0.51 3.90
CA TYR A 353 -11.83 -0.04 5.05
C TYR A 353 -11.15 -1.28 5.63
N ARG A 354 -10.64 -2.17 4.78
CA ARG A 354 -10.06 -3.46 5.20
C ARG A 354 -8.67 -3.31 5.83
N LYS A 355 -7.79 -2.45 5.29
CA LYS A 355 -6.40 -2.31 5.80
C LYS A 355 -6.35 -2.00 7.29
N PRO A 356 -7.12 -1.03 7.83
CA PRO A 356 -7.08 -0.75 9.26
C PRO A 356 -7.47 -1.93 10.14
N LEU A 357 -8.49 -2.69 9.74
CA LEU A 357 -8.92 -3.90 10.43
C LEU A 357 -7.84 -4.99 10.38
N LEU A 358 -7.26 -5.24 9.20
CA LEU A 358 -6.17 -6.19 9.03
C LEU A 358 -4.99 -5.86 9.94
N ILE A 359 -4.54 -4.60 9.93
CA ILE A 359 -3.41 -4.16 10.76
C ILE A 359 -3.72 -4.33 12.25
N ARG A 360 -4.93 -3.94 12.69
CA ARG A 360 -5.37 -4.07 14.09
C ARG A 360 -5.48 -5.52 14.52
N GLU A 361 -6.01 -6.39 13.66
CA GLU A 361 -6.09 -7.84 13.88
C GLU A 361 -4.68 -8.44 14.02
N ILE A 362 -3.81 -8.20 13.03
CA ILE A 362 -2.44 -8.74 12.95
C ILE A 362 -1.59 -8.31 14.15
N LEU A 363 -1.61 -7.02 14.51
CA LEU A 363 -0.82 -6.51 15.64
C LEU A 363 -1.29 -7.08 16.98
N GLY A 364 -2.61 -7.18 17.18
CA GLY A 364 -3.15 -7.64 18.45
C GLY A 364 -2.89 -9.13 18.73
N TYR A 365 -2.58 -9.93 17.70
CA TYR A 365 -2.12 -11.31 17.92
C TYR A 365 -0.73 -11.39 18.56
N ASN A 366 0.05 -10.30 18.61
CA ASN A 366 1.40 -10.29 19.18
C ASN A 366 2.29 -11.44 18.65
N SER A 367 2.09 -11.84 17.39
CA SER A 367 2.83 -12.93 16.75
C SER A 367 4.33 -12.63 16.68
N ASP A 368 5.13 -13.67 16.48
CA ASP A 368 6.57 -13.52 16.25
C ASP A 368 6.96 -13.88 14.81
N LEU A 369 6.15 -14.73 14.17
CA LEU A 369 6.16 -15.03 12.74
C LEU A 369 4.77 -14.77 12.16
N ILE A 370 4.70 -13.97 11.11
CA ILE A 370 3.47 -13.60 10.40
C ILE A 370 3.66 -13.98 8.93
N LEU A 371 2.89 -14.95 8.46
CA LEU A 371 2.92 -15.44 7.08
C LEU A 371 1.60 -15.08 6.41
N MET A 372 1.65 -14.25 5.38
CA MET A 372 0.46 -13.74 4.71
C MET A 372 0.45 -14.14 3.24
N GLN A 373 -0.75 -14.39 2.71
CA GLN A 373 -1.02 -14.62 1.29
C GLN A 373 -1.90 -13.49 0.75
N GLU A 374 -1.89 -13.28 -0.57
CA GLU A 374 -2.63 -12.21 -1.22
C GLU A 374 -2.25 -10.80 -0.73
N VAL A 375 -0.96 -10.58 -0.55
CA VAL A 375 -0.43 -9.29 -0.11
C VAL A 375 -0.12 -8.42 -1.32
N ASP A 376 -0.89 -7.36 -1.54
CA ASP A 376 -0.58 -6.33 -2.54
C ASP A 376 0.80 -5.70 -2.28
N GLU A 377 1.59 -5.51 -3.33
CA GLU A 377 2.95 -4.96 -3.22
C GLU A 377 2.96 -3.56 -2.59
N LYS A 378 1.96 -2.72 -2.94
CA LYS A 378 1.79 -1.40 -2.36
C LYS A 378 1.42 -1.46 -0.88
N PHE A 379 0.52 -2.38 -0.51
CA PHE A 379 0.12 -2.56 0.88
C PHE A 379 1.28 -3.05 1.74
N PHE A 380 2.08 -3.98 1.22
CA PHE A 380 3.31 -4.43 1.86
C PHE A 380 4.28 -3.27 2.12
N LYS A 381 4.60 -2.47 1.09
CA LYS A 381 5.62 -1.42 1.15
C LYS A 381 5.18 -0.20 1.98
N ASN A 382 3.97 0.28 1.73
CA ASN A 382 3.54 1.59 2.23
C ASN A 382 2.89 1.51 3.61
N ASP A 383 2.30 0.36 3.97
CA ASP A 383 1.52 0.22 5.19
C ASP A 383 2.11 -0.86 6.11
N LEU A 384 2.10 -2.14 5.69
CA LEU A 384 2.50 -3.26 6.55
C LEU A 384 3.96 -3.14 7.01
N SER A 385 4.90 -2.86 6.11
CA SER A 385 6.33 -2.71 6.45
C SER A 385 6.60 -1.52 7.37
N VAL A 386 5.84 -0.43 7.20
CA VAL A 386 5.97 0.77 8.03
C VAL A 386 5.43 0.48 9.43
N VAL A 387 4.19 0.01 9.51
CA VAL A 387 3.51 -0.22 10.80
C VAL A 387 4.16 -1.37 11.56
N LEU A 388 4.36 -2.53 10.94
CA LEU A 388 5.00 -3.67 11.60
C LEU A 388 6.48 -3.38 11.93
N GLY A 389 7.16 -2.58 11.10
CA GLY A 389 8.53 -2.11 11.38
C GLY A 389 8.63 -1.36 12.71
N GLN A 390 7.72 -0.42 12.96
CA GLN A 390 7.65 0.29 14.25
C GLN A 390 7.32 -0.64 15.43
N HIS A 391 6.72 -1.80 15.18
CA HIS A 391 6.41 -2.82 16.17
C HIS A 391 7.48 -3.93 16.28
N GLY A 392 8.67 -3.70 15.72
CA GLY A 392 9.84 -4.56 15.86
C GLY A 392 9.87 -5.76 14.92
N PHE A 393 9.28 -5.63 13.73
CA PHE A 393 9.33 -6.66 12.69
C PHE A 393 10.17 -6.22 11.49
N THR A 394 10.64 -7.20 10.74
CA THR A 394 11.10 -7.01 9.37
C THR A 394 10.38 -8.02 8.48
N GLY A 395 10.07 -7.64 7.25
CA GLY A 395 9.31 -8.47 6.31
C GLY A 395 10.04 -8.71 4.99
N GLN A 396 9.72 -9.82 4.35
CA GLN A 396 10.09 -10.13 2.97
C GLN A 396 8.83 -10.41 2.17
N LEU A 397 8.73 -9.89 0.95
CA LEU A 397 7.63 -10.13 0.01
C LEU A 397 8.13 -10.95 -1.18
N LYS A 398 7.40 -12.00 -1.54
CA LYS A 398 7.56 -12.72 -2.80
C LYS A 398 6.28 -12.59 -3.62
N VAL A 399 6.33 -11.74 -4.65
CA VAL A 399 5.24 -11.61 -5.63
C VAL A 399 5.11 -12.88 -6.48
N LYS A 400 3.89 -13.18 -6.93
CA LYS A 400 3.67 -14.24 -7.93
C LYS A 400 4.39 -13.87 -9.23
N ALA A 401 4.81 -14.86 -10.01
CA ALA A 401 5.40 -14.59 -11.31
C ALA A 401 4.33 -14.11 -12.32
N GLY A 402 4.76 -13.28 -13.27
CA GLY A 402 3.86 -12.55 -14.17
C GLY A 402 3.62 -11.11 -13.70
N ASP A 403 2.57 -10.48 -14.21
CA ASP A 403 2.24 -9.07 -13.94
C ASP A 403 1.29 -8.88 -12.73
N ALA A 404 1.14 -9.90 -11.88
CA ALA A 404 0.27 -9.82 -10.70
C ALA A 404 0.96 -8.99 -9.58
N PRO A 405 0.37 -7.86 -9.14
CA PRO A 405 0.97 -6.99 -8.12
C PRO A 405 0.74 -7.49 -6.68
N GLU A 406 0.63 -8.81 -6.47
CA GLU A 406 0.42 -9.44 -5.16
C GLU A 406 1.26 -10.72 -4.98
N GLY A 407 1.35 -11.20 -3.74
CA GLY A 407 1.97 -12.48 -3.45
C GLY A 407 1.93 -12.86 -1.98
N SER A 408 3.01 -13.47 -1.50
CA SER A 408 3.13 -13.88 -0.09
C SER A 408 4.19 -13.09 0.65
N ALA A 409 3.96 -12.84 1.93
CA ALA A 409 4.90 -12.14 2.79
C ALA A 409 5.20 -12.92 4.07
N ILE A 410 6.47 -12.90 4.49
CA ILE A 410 6.91 -13.39 5.80
C ILE A 410 7.46 -12.21 6.59
N PHE A 411 6.81 -11.88 7.69
CA PHE A 411 7.33 -10.97 8.71
C PHE A 411 7.81 -11.75 9.93
N TYR A 412 8.95 -11.34 10.48
CA TYR A 412 9.54 -11.95 11.67
C TYR A 412 9.95 -10.87 12.68
N ARG A 413 9.73 -11.16 13.96
CA ARG A 413 10.09 -10.25 15.06
C ARG A 413 11.60 -10.25 15.24
N THR A 414 12.22 -9.08 15.09
CA THR A 414 13.70 -8.94 15.09
C THR A 414 14.33 -9.20 16.45
N SER A 415 13.54 -9.13 17.53
CA SER A 415 14.01 -9.50 18.88
C SER A 415 14.11 -11.02 19.11
N LYS A 416 13.54 -11.85 18.22
CA LYS A 416 13.55 -13.33 18.32
C LYS A 416 14.21 -14.00 17.13
N PHE A 417 14.21 -13.35 15.97
CA PHE A 417 14.64 -13.92 14.71
C PHE A 417 15.60 -13.02 13.95
N LYS A 418 16.58 -13.64 13.31
CA LYS A 418 17.44 -13.05 12.30
C LYS A 418 17.30 -13.85 11.00
N LEU A 419 17.00 -13.18 9.90
CA LEU A 419 17.03 -13.80 8.57
C LEU A 419 18.48 -14.10 8.17
N THR A 420 18.76 -15.37 7.81
CA THR A 420 20.09 -15.80 7.36
C THR A 420 20.16 -16.15 5.88
N ALA A 421 19.04 -16.58 5.28
CA ALA A 421 18.97 -16.88 3.85
C ALA A 421 17.52 -16.86 3.33
N GLN A 422 17.37 -16.68 2.02
CA GLN A 422 16.10 -16.88 1.30
C GLN A 422 16.29 -17.92 0.19
N HIS A 423 15.27 -18.75 -0.02
CA HIS A 423 15.24 -19.81 -1.03
C HIS A 423 13.90 -19.80 -1.78
N ASP A 424 13.44 -18.61 -2.18
CA ASP A 424 12.16 -18.46 -2.88
C ASP A 424 12.17 -19.16 -4.24
N LEU A 425 11.01 -19.66 -4.65
CA LEU A 425 10.85 -20.49 -5.83
C LEU A 425 9.61 -20.06 -6.63
N ASN A 426 9.72 -19.96 -7.95
CA ASN A 426 8.55 -20.06 -8.81
C ASN A 426 8.30 -21.53 -9.16
N ILE A 427 7.09 -22.03 -8.87
CA ILE A 427 6.82 -23.47 -8.92
C ILE A 427 6.84 -24.01 -10.35
N SER A 428 6.25 -23.29 -11.30
CA SER A 428 6.17 -23.72 -12.70
C SER A 428 7.51 -23.63 -13.43
N GLU A 429 8.38 -22.69 -13.03
CA GLU A 429 9.77 -22.65 -13.47
C GLU A 429 10.55 -23.84 -12.91
N ALA A 430 10.48 -24.08 -11.60
CA ALA A 430 11.19 -25.16 -10.94
C ALA A 430 10.81 -26.54 -11.49
N LEU A 431 9.52 -26.75 -11.74
CA LEU A 431 9.02 -27.99 -12.34
C LEU A 431 9.66 -28.28 -13.72
N ARG A 432 10.04 -27.25 -14.47
CA ARG A 432 10.64 -27.38 -15.81
C ARG A 432 12.17 -27.47 -15.78
N THR A 433 12.81 -26.85 -14.80
CA THR A 433 14.27 -26.61 -14.83
C THR A 433 15.03 -27.31 -13.71
N ASP A 434 14.37 -27.68 -12.61
CA ASP A 434 15.01 -28.31 -11.47
C ASP A 434 15.15 -29.83 -11.72
N PRO A 435 16.36 -30.40 -11.68
CA PRO A 435 16.56 -31.84 -11.82
C PRO A 435 15.78 -32.68 -10.79
N LEU A 436 15.42 -32.10 -9.64
CA LEU A 436 14.56 -32.76 -8.67
C LEU A 436 13.12 -32.98 -9.16
N CYS A 437 12.72 -32.43 -10.30
CA CYS A 437 11.37 -32.52 -10.85
C CYS A 437 11.29 -33.28 -12.18
N GLU A 438 12.38 -33.89 -12.64
CA GLU A 438 12.46 -34.56 -13.95
C GLU A 438 11.39 -35.65 -14.11
N ASP A 439 11.18 -36.48 -13.09
CA ASP A 439 10.14 -37.52 -13.08
C ASP A 439 8.71 -36.96 -13.17
N LEU A 440 8.45 -35.80 -12.55
CA LEU A 440 7.15 -35.12 -12.65
C LEU A 440 6.96 -34.54 -14.05
N LEU A 441 8.01 -33.92 -14.61
CA LEU A 441 8.01 -33.33 -15.93
C LEU A 441 7.82 -34.39 -17.02
N GLU A 442 8.51 -35.52 -16.93
CA GLU A 442 8.32 -36.67 -17.82
C GLU A 442 6.86 -37.16 -17.84
N LYS A 443 6.21 -37.21 -16.68
CA LYS A 443 4.78 -37.56 -16.60
C LYS A 443 3.90 -36.48 -17.18
N LEU A 444 4.23 -35.20 -17.00
CA LEU A 444 3.47 -34.08 -17.54
C LEU A 444 3.45 -34.06 -19.07
N HIS A 445 4.57 -34.41 -19.73
CA HIS A 445 4.63 -34.51 -21.19
C HIS A 445 3.61 -35.51 -21.78
N SER A 446 3.04 -36.41 -20.96
CA SER A 446 1.96 -37.31 -21.41
C SER A 446 0.59 -36.63 -21.55
N SER A 447 0.43 -35.39 -21.05
CA SER A 447 -0.79 -34.58 -21.15
C SER A 447 -0.44 -33.12 -21.43
N GLU A 448 -0.48 -32.75 -22.71
CA GLU A 448 -0.24 -31.37 -23.19
C GLU A 448 -1.16 -30.35 -22.49
N ALA A 449 -2.44 -30.70 -22.28
CA ALA A 449 -3.40 -29.84 -21.61
C ALA A 449 -3.06 -29.57 -20.13
N LEU A 450 -2.61 -30.60 -19.39
CA LEU A 450 -2.17 -30.41 -18.02
C LEU A 450 -0.87 -29.62 -17.96
N GLU A 451 0.08 -29.93 -18.84
CA GLU A 451 1.36 -29.26 -18.93
C GLU A 451 1.18 -27.75 -19.18
N GLU A 452 0.42 -27.36 -20.20
CA GLU A 452 0.10 -25.95 -20.48
C GLU A 452 -0.58 -25.30 -19.27
N LYS A 453 -1.52 -26.01 -18.65
CA LYS A 453 -2.24 -25.49 -17.48
C LYS A 453 -1.31 -25.24 -16.29
N VAL A 454 -0.32 -26.09 -16.04
CA VAL A 454 0.62 -25.96 -14.91
C VAL A 454 1.70 -24.91 -15.21
N ILE A 455 2.30 -24.93 -16.40
CA ILE A 455 3.43 -24.05 -16.76
C ILE A 455 3.00 -22.58 -16.79
N THR A 456 1.76 -22.30 -17.15
CA THR A 456 1.21 -20.93 -17.20
C THR A 456 0.91 -20.32 -15.83
N LYS A 457 1.07 -21.07 -14.73
CA LYS A 457 0.73 -20.57 -13.38
C LYS A 457 1.93 -19.86 -12.76
N GLY A 458 1.69 -18.64 -12.30
CA GLY A 458 2.68 -17.81 -11.59
C GLY A 458 2.89 -18.16 -10.12
N THR A 459 2.34 -19.29 -9.63
CA THR A 459 2.40 -19.66 -8.21
C THR A 459 3.83 -19.74 -7.70
N ALA A 460 4.06 -19.15 -6.52
CA ALA A 460 5.37 -19.09 -5.86
C ALA A 460 5.34 -19.78 -4.49
N LEU A 461 6.51 -20.25 -4.08
CA LEU A 461 6.83 -20.63 -2.71
C LEU A 461 7.84 -19.61 -2.17
N GLN A 462 7.54 -19.00 -1.04
CA GLN A 462 8.49 -18.16 -0.30
C GLN A 462 9.14 -18.99 0.80
N VAL A 463 10.46 -18.91 0.94
CA VAL A 463 11.22 -19.66 1.95
C VAL A 463 12.27 -18.76 2.60
N CYS A 464 12.15 -18.56 3.90
CA CYS A 464 13.12 -17.85 4.74
C CYS A 464 13.77 -18.82 5.72
N VAL A 465 15.11 -18.77 5.84
CA VAL A 465 15.83 -19.44 6.93
C VAL A 465 16.07 -18.43 8.02
N LEU A 466 15.46 -18.67 9.19
CA LEU A 466 15.51 -17.79 10.34
C LEU A 466 16.34 -18.43 11.45
N GLU A 467 17.24 -17.66 12.04
CA GLU A 467 18.05 -18.02 13.19
C GLU A 467 17.46 -17.40 14.45
N SER A 468 17.41 -18.14 15.56
CA SER A 468 17.02 -17.59 16.86
C SER A 468 18.08 -16.62 17.38
N THR A 469 17.65 -15.45 17.83
CA THR A 469 18.55 -14.46 18.43
C THR A 469 19.07 -14.89 19.81
N ASP A 470 18.31 -15.70 20.55
CA ASP A 470 18.71 -16.22 21.86
C ASP A 470 19.64 -17.44 21.73
N ASN A 471 19.57 -18.17 20.62
CA ASN A 471 20.42 -19.34 20.37
C ASN A 471 20.71 -19.51 18.86
N SER A 472 21.89 -19.07 18.43
CA SER A 472 22.31 -19.13 17.02
C SER A 472 22.46 -20.56 16.45
N ALA A 473 22.48 -21.59 17.31
CA ALA A 473 22.43 -22.99 16.86
C ALA A 473 21.03 -23.42 16.38
N VAL A 474 19.98 -22.70 16.80
CA VAL A 474 18.59 -22.98 16.41
C VAL A 474 18.25 -22.21 15.15
N LYS A 475 17.93 -22.97 14.09
CA LYS A 475 17.46 -22.44 12.80
C LYS A 475 16.10 -23.02 12.45
N LEU A 476 15.26 -22.23 11.81
CA LEU A 476 13.96 -22.62 11.28
C LEU A 476 13.94 -22.37 9.77
N ILE A 477 13.39 -23.30 9.01
CA ILE A 477 13.02 -23.11 7.61
C ILE A 477 11.54 -22.76 7.61
N VAL A 478 11.23 -21.50 7.33
CA VAL A 478 9.88 -20.95 7.38
C VAL A 478 9.42 -20.67 5.96
N ALA A 479 8.34 -21.32 5.55
CA ALA A 479 7.83 -21.26 4.19
C ALA A 479 6.35 -20.90 4.13
N THR A 480 5.96 -20.20 3.08
CA THR A 480 4.57 -19.92 2.75
C THR A 480 4.31 -20.06 1.25
N THR A 481 3.11 -20.51 0.89
CA THR A 481 2.63 -20.53 -0.49
C THR A 481 1.15 -20.17 -0.57
N HIS A 482 0.68 -19.89 -1.79
CA HIS A 482 -0.73 -19.77 -2.12
C HIS A 482 -0.98 -20.60 -3.39
N LEU A 483 -1.47 -21.83 -3.21
CA LEU A 483 -1.64 -22.80 -4.30
C LEU A 483 -2.80 -22.44 -5.23
N TYR A 484 -2.83 -23.06 -6.41
CA TYR A 484 -3.82 -22.74 -7.44
C TYR A 484 -5.28 -22.94 -7.00
N PHE A 485 -6.07 -21.87 -7.09
CA PHE A 485 -7.43 -21.77 -6.52
C PHE A 485 -8.49 -22.67 -7.17
N HIS A 486 -8.33 -23.05 -8.44
CA HIS A 486 -9.46 -23.61 -9.21
C HIS A 486 -10.00 -24.92 -8.57
N PRO A 487 -11.31 -25.04 -8.30
CA PRO A 487 -11.87 -26.19 -7.56
C PRO A 487 -11.58 -27.53 -8.22
N ARG A 488 -11.64 -27.61 -9.56
CA ARG A 488 -11.35 -28.81 -10.36
C ARG A 488 -9.86 -29.04 -10.66
N ALA A 489 -8.96 -28.52 -9.84
CA ALA A 489 -7.52 -28.64 -10.06
C ALA A 489 -6.71 -29.23 -8.89
N PRO A 490 -7.22 -30.21 -8.10
CA PRO A 490 -6.42 -30.81 -7.03
C PRO A 490 -5.18 -31.56 -7.56
N HIS A 491 -5.21 -32.13 -8.77
CA HIS A 491 -4.03 -32.70 -9.44
C HIS A 491 -2.93 -31.67 -9.76
N VAL A 492 -3.32 -30.44 -10.13
CA VAL A 492 -2.37 -29.33 -10.29
C VAL A 492 -1.74 -28.99 -8.93
N ARG A 493 -2.57 -28.89 -7.88
CA ARG A 493 -2.08 -28.61 -6.52
C ARG A 493 -1.20 -29.72 -5.96
N LEU A 494 -1.45 -30.99 -6.29
CA LEU A 494 -0.57 -32.11 -5.94
C LEU A 494 0.84 -31.92 -6.52
N LEU A 495 0.93 -31.58 -7.81
CA LEU A 495 2.22 -31.30 -8.46
C LEU A 495 2.91 -30.10 -7.81
N GLN A 496 2.19 -29.00 -7.59
CA GLN A 496 2.74 -27.81 -6.94
C GLN A 496 3.27 -28.13 -5.53
N THR A 497 2.47 -28.85 -4.75
CA THR A 497 2.84 -29.28 -3.39
C THR A 497 4.08 -30.16 -3.40
N MET A 498 4.19 -31.11 -4.33
CA MET A 498 5.36 -31.96 -4.43
C MET A 498 6.65 -31.18 -4.74
N VAL A 499 6.58 -30.22 -5.68
CA VAL A 499 7.71 -29.33 -5.97
C VAL A 499 8.12 -28.55 -4.71
N CYS A 500 7.16 -28.02 -3.96
CA CYS A 500 7.45 -27.35 -2.68
C CYS A 500 8.13 -28.28 -1.68
N LEU A 501 7.60 -29.49 -1.48
CA LEU A 501 8.13 -30.46 -0.51
C LEU A 501 9.55 -30.92 -0.88
N ARG A 502 9.83 -31.17 -2.17
CA ARG A 502 11.19 -31.50 -2.65
C ARG A 502 12.15 -30.34 -2.40
N HIS A 503 11.72 -29.12 -2.69
CA HIS A 503 12.53 -27.94 -2.46
C HIS A 503 12.85 -27.75 -0.96
N LEU A 504 11.83 -27.82 -0.09
CA LEU A 504 12.02 -27.70 1.36
C LEU A 504 12.92 -28.81 1.91
N HIS A 505 12.77 -30.05 1.43
CA HIS A 505 13.65 -31.15 1.80
C HIS A 505 15.09 -30.89 1.35
N ARG A 506 15.32 -30.41 0.11
CA ARG A 506 16.66 -30.04 -0.36
C ARG A 506 17.30 -28.95 0.51
N VAL A 507 16.56 -27.89 0.85
CA VAL A 507 17.04 -26.82 1.74
C VAL A 507 17.36 -27.39 3.12
N LYS A 508 16.48 -28.21 3.70
CA LYS A 508 16.75 -28.85 4.98
C LYS A 508 18.03 -29.69 4.96
N THR A 509 18.18 -30.54 3.96
CA THR A 509 19.34 -31.42 3.80
C THR A 509 20.64 -30.63 3.60
N SER A 510 20.61 -29.52 2.86
CA SER A 510 21.82 -28.70 2.65
C SER A 510 22.33 -28.07 3.96
N TYR A 511 21.44 -27.67 4.86
CA TYR A 511 21.81 -27.18 6.19
C TYR A 511 22.24 -28.33 7.13
N GLN A 512 21.65 -29.52 7.00
CA GLN A 512 22.11 -30.71 7.72
C GLN A 512 23.53 -31.12 7.36
N GLN A 513 23.90 -31.02 6.07
CA GLN A 513 25.27 -31.25 5.61
C GLN A 513 26.27 -30.22 6.17
N GLN A 514 25.80 -29.04 6.55
CA GLN A 514 26.59 -28.00 7.22
C GLN A 514 26.63 -28.17 8.75
N GLY A 515 26.05 -29.25 9.30
CA GLY A 515 26.00 -29.52 10.73
C GLY A 515 24.88 -28.79 11.49
N HIS A 516 23.92 -28.20 10.78
CA HIS A 516 22.73 -27.61 11.39
C HIS A 516 21.57 -28.61 11.42
N SER A 517 20.58 -28.38 12.29
CA SER A 517 19.41 -29.25 12.38
C SER A 517 18.14 -28.42 12.34
N PRO A 518 17.83 -27.73 11.21
CA PRO A 518 16.70 -26.83 11.17
C PRO A 518 15.37 -27.58 11.24
N ALA A 519 14.38 -26.96 11.88
CA ALA A 519 12.99 -27.43 11.85
C ALA A 519 12.21 -26.72 10.73
N VAL A 520 11.24 -27.40 10.14
CA VAL A 520 10.42 -26.86 9.04
C VAL A 520 9.07 -26.38 9.56
N ILE A 521 8.67 -25.18 9.13
CA ILE A 521 7.32 -24.62 9.25
C ILE A 521 6.85 -24.28 7.84
N PHE A 522 5.75 -24.88 7.39
CA PHE A 522 5.16 -24.65 6.09
C PHE A 522 3.71 -24.21 6.24
N CYS A 523 3.48 -22.91 6.04
CA CYS A 523 2.14 -22.32 6.11
C CYS A 523 1.61 -21.99 4.72
N GLY A 524 0.36 -21.57 4.63
CA GLY A 524 -0.19 -21.05 3.40
C GLY A 524 -1.67 -21.28 3.25
N ASP A 525 -2.19 -20.69 2.17
CA ASP A 525 -3.45 -21.07 1.57
C ASP A 525 -3.17 -22.18 0.55
N PHE A 526 -3.57 -23.40 0.88
CA PHE A 526 -3.33 -24.57 0.04
C PHE A 526 -4.48 -24.80 -0.95
N ASN A 527 -5.56 -24.02 -0.91
CA ASN A 527 -6.76 -24.21 -1.72
C ASN A 527 -7.24 -25.67 -1.74
N SER A 528 -7.05 -26.37 -0.61
CA SER A 528 -7.18 -27.82 -0.51
C SER A 528 -7.78 -28.20 0.84
N SER A 529 -8.89 -28.92 0.83
CA SER A 529 -9.54 -29.38 2.05
C SER A 529 -8.89 -30.63 2.65
N PRO A 530 -9.17 -30.98 3.91
CA PRO A 530 -8.55 -32.12 4.58
C PRO A 530 -8.81 -33.49 3.91
N VAL A 531 -9.83 -33.57 3.04
CA VAL A 531 -10.18 -34.79 2.28
C VAL A 531 -9.48 -34.89 0.93
N THR A 532 -8.71 -33.88 0.54
CA THR A 532 -7.98 -33.86 -0.73
C THR A 532 -6.61 -34.53 -0.60
N GLY A 533 -6.08 -34.98 -1.73
CA GLY A 533 -4.77 -35.62 -1.84
C GLY A 533 -3.62 -34.72 -1.43
N VAL A 534 -3.75 -33.39 -1.48
CA VAL A 534 -2.72 -32.45 -0.99
C VAL A 534 -2.52 -32.59 0.51
N TYR A 535 -3.60 -32.58 1.28
CA TYR A 535 -3.54 -32.76 2.73
C TYR A 535 -3.01 -34.15 3.09
N GLN A 536 -3.49 -35.19 2.39
CA GLN A 536 -2.99 -36.55 2.56
C GLN A 536 -1.48 -36.64 2.25
N LEU A 537 -1.03 -36.08 1.13
CA LEU A 537 0.39 -36.12 0.73
C LEU A 537 1.27 -35.52 1.84
N ILE A 538 0.95 -34.30 2.30
CA ILE A 538 1.76 -33.59 3.31
C ILE A 538 1.80 -34.35 4.65
N THR A 539 0.67 -34.91 5.09
CA THR A 539 0.54 -35.49 6.44
C THR A 539 0.87 -36.97 6.52
N THR A 540 0.70 -37.71 5.43
CA THR A 540 0.97 -39.16 5.37
C THR A 540 2.23 -39.49 4.57
N LYS A 541 2.87 -38.47 4.01
CA LYS A 541 4.06 -38.55 3.15
C LYS A 541 3.88 -39.22 1.80
N HIS A 542 2.68 -39.71 1.49
CA HIS A 542 2.41 -40.54 0.32
C HIS A 542 1.08 -40.19 -0.34
N ILE A 543 1.06 -40.24 -1.67
CA ILE A 543 -0.19 -40.32 -2.44
C ILE A 543 -0.05 -41.43 -3.50
N PRO A 544 -1.03 -42.33 -3.63
CA PRO A 544 -0.97 -43.35 -4.67
C PRO A 544 -1.28 -42.76 -6.05
N SER A 545 -0.69 -43.35 -7.10
CA SER A 545 -0.95 -42.99 -8.51
C SER A 545 -2.43 -43.11 -8.91
N LYS A 546 -3.23 -43.92 -8.21
CA LYS A 546 -4.66 -44.13 -8.46
C LYS A 546 -5.57 -43.22 -7.63
N HIS A 547 -5.03 -42.24 -6.92
CA HIS A 547 -5.85 -41.32 -6.11
C HIS A 547 -6.86 -40.55 -6.99
N ALA A 548 -8.06 -40.30 -6.45
CA ALA A 548 -9.18 -39.71 -7.20
C ALA A 548 -8.85 -38.30 -7.76
N ASP A 549 -8.06 -37.52 -7.03
CA ASP A 549 -7.67 -36.17 -7.43
C ASP A 549 -6.95 -36.10 -8.77
N TRP A 550 -6.21 -37.15 -9.16
CA TRP A 550 -5.55 -37.21 -10.47
C TRP A 550 -6.54 -37.14 -11.63
N PHE A 551 -7.81 -37.52 -11.41
CA PHE A 551 -8.86 -37.54 -12.42
C PHE A 551 -9.71 -36.26 -12.45
N ALA A 552 -9.50 -35.32 -11.52
CA ALA A 552 -10.37 -34.16 -11.32
C ALA A 552 -10.40 -33.18 -12.53
N GLY A 553 -9.28 -33.09 -13.26
CA GLY A 553 -9.16 -32.32 -14.49
C GLY A 553 -9.85 -32.96 -15.71
N GLY A 554 -10.41 -34.18 -15.57
CA GLY A 554 -10.99 -34.92 -16.68
C GLY A 554 -9.95 -35.66 -17.52
N LYS A 555 -10.40 -36.28 -18.62
CA LYS A 555 -9.54 -37.15 -19.46
C LYS A 555 -8.40 -36.39 -20.14
N GLU A 556 -8.61 -35.13 -20.49
CA GLU A 556 -7.64 -34.31 -21.21
C GLU A 556 -6.44 -33.95 -20.34
N GLU A 557 -6.68 -33.69 -19.04
CA GLU A 557 -5.65 -33.33 -18.06
C GLU A 557 -5.09 -34.54 -17.29
N PHE A 558 -5.50 -35.78 -17.61
CA PHE A 558 -5.03 -36.97 -16.91
C PHE A 558 -3.66 -37.42 -17.43
N CYS A 559 -2.62 -37.32 -16.60
CA CYS A 559 -1.24 -37.70 -16.92
C CYS A 559 -0.87 -39.15 -16.53
N GLY A 560 -1.86 -40.04 -16.42
CA GLY A 560 -1.63 -41.43 -15.98
C GLY A 560 -1.59 -41.63 -14.46
N GLY A 561 -1.63 -40.54 -13.69
CA GLY A 561 -1.49 -40.55 -12.23
C GLY A 561 -0.04 -40.78 -11.80
N ILE A 562 0.37 -40.12 -10.71
CA ILE A 562 1.75 -40.15 -10.23
C ILE A 562 1.73 -40.59 -8.76
N GLU A 563 2.56 -41.55 -8.43
CA GLU A 563 2.82 -41.89 -7.04
C GLU A 563 3.83 -40.90 -6.49
N LEU A 564 3.46 -40.18 -5.42
CA LEU A 564 4.29 -39.13 -4.84
C LEU A 564 4.66 -39.50 -3.40
N GLU A 565 5.92 -39.28 -3.06
CA GLU A 565 6.48 -39.52 -1.72
C GLU A 565 7.44 -38.41 -1.30
N HIS A 566 7.44 -38.04 -0.01
CA HIS A 566 8.40 -37.09 0.56
C HIS A 566 8.89 -37.49 1.96
N GLN A 567 9.94 -36.81 2.44
CA GLN A 567 10.65 -37.18 3.67
C GLN A 567 10.52 -36.17 4.82
N LEU A 568 9.45 -35.37 4.81
CA LEU A 568 9.21 -34.37 5.87
C LEU A 568 8.09 -34.87 6.77
N ASP A 569 8.31 -34.88 8.09
CA ASP A 569 7.32 -35.29 9.09
C ASP A 569 6.43 -34.10 9.46
N LEU A 570 5.46 -33.77 8.61
CA LEU A 570 4.63 -32.58 8.77
C LEU A 570 3.23 -32.90 9.29
N VAL A 571 2.77 -32.14 10.29
CA VAL A 571 1.39 -32.20 10.80
C VAL A 571 0.76 -30.81 10.86
N SER A 572 -0.55 -30.72 10.64
CA SER A 572 -1.29 -29.46 10.81
C SER A 572 -1.46 -29.15 12.30
N VAL A 573 -0.82 -28.07 12.76
CA VAL A 573 -0.85 -27.65 14.18
C VAL A 573 -2.24 -27.19 14.61
N CYS A 574 -2.94 -26.46 13.73
CA CYS A 574 -4.28 -25.96 14.01
C CYS A 574 -5.37 -27.02 13.73
N GLY A 575 -4.98 -28.26 13.43
CA GLY A 575 -5.89 -29.34 13.05
C GLY A 575 -6.59 -29.05 11.73
N CYS A 576 -7.87 -29.40 11.68
CA CYS A 576 -8.75 -29.21 10.54
C CYS A 576 -10.02 -28.49 11.00
N PRO A 577 -10.00 -27.16 11.17
CA PRO A 577 -11.21 -26.39 11.44
C PRO A 577 -12.32 -26.70 10.43
N PRO A 578 -13.62 -26.51 10.76
CA PRO A 578 -14.69 -26.70 9.78
C PRO A 578 -14.46 -25.85 8.52
N TYR A 579 -13.94 -24.65 8.70
CA TYR A 579 -13.55 -23.75 7.63
C TYR A 579 -12.46 -22.78 8.11
N THR A 580 -11.67 -22.32 7.14
CA THR A 580 -10.78 -21.16 7.27
C THR A 580 -11.13 -20.11 6.22
N ASN A 581 -11.81 -20.47 5.12
CA ASN A 581 -12.49 -19.57 4.18
C ASN A 581 -14.02 -19.74 4.30
N PHE A 582 -14.75 -18.63 4.32
CA PHE A 582 -16.22 -18.66 4.45
C PHE A 582 -16.90 -17.59 3.57
N VAL A 583 -17.38 -18.01 2.41
CA VAL A 583 -18.21 -17.22 1.48
C VAL A 583 -19.57 -17.90 1.27
N PRO A 584 -20.61 -17.21 0.73
CA PRO A 584 -21.95 -17.81 0.63
C PRO A 584 -22.00 -19.11 -0.18
N GLU A 585 -21.22 -19.22 -1.25
CA GLU A 585 -21.22 -20.38 -2.15
C GLU A 585 -20.18 -21.45 -1.78
N PHE A 586 -19.25 -21.16 -0.86
CA PHE A 586 -18.16 -22.05 -0.52
C PHE A 586 -17.65 -21.83 0.91
N GLN A 587 -17.44 -22.93 1.62
CA GLN A 587 -16.91 -22.93 2.97
C GLN A 587 -15.95 -24.11 3.09
N GLY A 588 -14.75 -23.88 3.59
CA GLY A 588 -13.78 -24.97 3.70
C GLY A 588 -12.50 -24.59 4.43
N CYS A 589 -11.84 -25.60 4.98
CA CYS A 589 -10.52 -25.47 5.56
C CYS A 589 -9.50 -25.51 4.41
N LEU A 590 -8.91 -24.37 4.10
CA LEU A 590 -7.94 -24.21 3.02
C LEU A 590 -6.54 -23.85 3.55
N ASP A 591 -6.48 -23.29 4.75
CA ASP A 591 -5.28 -22.72 5.35
C ASP A 591 -4.72 -23.66 6.41
N TYR A 592 -3.40 -23.83 6.42
CA TYR A 592 -2.73 -24.73 7.37
C TYR A 592 -1.41 -24.14 7.86
N ILE A 593 -1.03 -24.51 9.09
CA ILE A 593 0.33 -24.35 9.62
C ILE A 593 0.87 -25.76 9.83
N PHE A 594 1.66 -26.25 8.86
CA PHE A 594 2.33 -27.54 8.95
C PHE A 594 3.69 -27.40 9.64
N VAL A 595 3.96 -28.25 10.62
CA VAL A 595 5.25 -28.25 11.35
C VAL A 595 5.76 -29.66 11.57
N GLU A 596 7.03 -29.76 11.94
CA GLU A 596 7.63 -31.00 12.45
C GLU A 596 7.34 -31.17 13.95
N PRO A 597 6.36 -32.00 14.36
CA PRO A 597 5.82 -31.97 15.73
C PRO A 597 6.86 -32.36 16.80
N ASP A 598 7.77 -33.28 16.47
CA ASP A 598 8.83 -33.72 17.39
C ASP A 598 9.88 -32.62 17.64
N ARG A 599 10.01 -31.67 16.69
CA ARG A 599 10.96 -30.56 16.76
C ARG A 599 10.32 -29.27 17.24
N LEU A 600 9.03 -29.09 16.99
CA LEU A 600 8.26 -27.89 17.32
C LEU A 600 7.01 -28.29 18.11
N PRO A 601 7.14 -28.65 19.41
CA PRO A 601 6.00 -29.01 20.22
C PRO A 601 4.99 -27.87 20.31
N ILE A 602 3.71 -28.21 20.23
CA ILE A 602 2.61 -27.24 20.27
C ILE A 602 2.42 -26.75 21.71
N ALA A 603 2.45 -25.45 21.91
CA ALA A 603 2.19 -24.82 23.21
C ALA A 603 0.72 -24.42 23.35
N GLN A 604 0.14 -23.79 22.32
CA GLN A 604 -1.28 -23.48 22.24
C GLN A 604 -1.73 -23.29 20.79
N VAL A 605 -3.04 -23.39 20.57
CA VAL A 605 -3.72 -22.99 19.34
C VAL A 605 -4.78 -21.97 19.72
N VAL A 606 -4.78 -20.81 19.07
CA VAL A 606 -5.78 -19.77 19.32
C VAL A 606 -7.10 -20.23 18.69
N PRO A 607 -8.22 -20.23 19.44
CA PRO A 607 -9.49 -20.73 18.94
C PRO A 607 -9.96 -19.93 17.72
N MET A 608 -10.65 -20.62 16.81
CA MET A 608 -11.36 -19.98 15.70
C MET A 608 -12.55 -19.16 16.22
N PRO A 609 -13.01 -18.11 15.51
CA PRO A 609 -14.28 -17.47 15.82
C PRO A 609 -15.43 -18.48 15.86
N SER A 610 -16.44 -18.20 16.69
CA SER A 610 -17.64 -19.02 16.72
C SER A 610 -18.39 -18.92 15.38
N HIS A 611 -19.14 -19.97 15.03
CA HIS A 611 -19.95 -19.96 13.80
C HIS A 611 -20.97 -18.81 13.78
N ALA A 612 -21.52 -18.46 14.95
CA ALA A 612 -22.41 -17.31 15.09
C ALA A 612 -21.72 -15.98 14.74
N GLU A 613 -20.46 -15.77 15.14
CA GLU A 613 -19.72 -14.56 14.76
C GLU A 613 -19.44 -14.49 13.26
N VAL A 614 -19.10 -15.61 12.64
CA VAL A 614 -18.78 -15.68 11.20
C VAL A 614 -20.02 -15.44 10.34
N THR A 615 -21.18 -15.90 10.81
CA THR A 615 -22.46 -15.84 10.06
C THR A 615 -23.36 -14.67 10.43
N ASP A 616 -23.02 -13.88 11.47
CA ASP A 616 -23.81 -12.74 11.94
C ASP A 616 -24.18 -11.76 10.81
N LEU A 617 -23.26 -11.60 9.85
CA LEU A 617 -23.41 -10.75 8.68
C LEU A 617 -23.41 -11.55 7.37
N THR A 618 -24.05 -12.71 7.38
CA THR A 618 -24.18 -13.66 6.26
C THR A 618 -22.90 -14.46 5.97
N ALA A 619 -21.82 -13.79 5.57
CA ALA A 619 -20.55 -14.43 5.22
C ALA A 619 -19.38 -13.43 5.32
N LEU A 620 -18.20 -13.84 4.86
CA LEU A 620 -16.99 -13.04 4.84
C LEU A 620 -16.65 -12.60 3.39
N PRO A 621 -15.95 -11.45 3.19
CA PRO A 621 -15.63 -10.43 4.19
C PRO A 621 -16.88 -9.63 4.57
N ASN A 622 -16.82 -8.92 5.69
CA ASN A 622 -17.89 -8.02 6.13
C ASN A 622 -17.33 -6.89 7.01
N LYS A 623 -18.18 -6.04 7.58
CA LYS A 623 -17.75 -4.87 8.38
C LYS A 623 -16.95 -5.25 9.64
N LEU A 624 -16.94 -6.51 10.04
CA LEU A 624 -16.24 -7.02 11.22
C LEU A 624 -15.04 -7.92 10.87
N PHE A 625 -14.99 -8.44 9.64
CA PHE A 625 -13.94 -9.35 9.14
C PHE A 625 -13.40 -8.85 7.79
N PRO A 626 -12.12 -8.45 7.72
CA PRO A 626 -11.56 -7.77 6.56
C PRO A 626 -11.05 -8.70 5.44
N SER A 627 -11.23 -10.01 5.59
CA SER A 627 -10.85 -11.04 4.62
C SER A 627 -11.97 -12.07 4.55
N ASP A 628 -12.07 -12.78 3.43
CA ASP A 628 -12.91 -13.98 3.29
C ASP A 628 -12.30 -15.21 3.98
N HIS A 629 -11.03 -15.11 4.38
CA HIS A 629 -10.33 -16.08 5.23
C HIS A 629 -10.29 -15.65 6.70
N ILE A 630 -9.97 -16.59 7.58
CA ILE A 630 -9.77 -16.41 9.01
C ILE A 630 -8.32 -16.76 9.33
N ALA A 631 -7.59 -15.83 9.97
CA ALA A 631 -6.24 -16.08 10.43
C ALA A 631 -6.16 -17.33 11.33
N ILE A 632 -5.20 -18.21 11.11
CA ILE A 632 -4.89 -19.32 12.02
C ILE A 632 -3.62 -18.99 12.81
N VAL A 633 -3.66 -19.20 14.12
CA VAL A 633 -2.62 -18.74 15.06
C VAL A 633 -2.29 -19.83 16.07
N CYS A 634 -1.01 -20.10 16.28
CA CYS A 634 -0.54 -21.04 17.28
C CYS A 634 0.77 -20.57 17.93
N ASP A 635 1.05 -21.07 19.13
CA ASP A 635 2.36 -20.93 19.78
C ASP A 635 3.09 -22.26 19.72
N LEU A 636 4.38 -22.21 19.41
CA LEU A 636 5.26 -23.35 19.29
C LEU A 636 6.45 -23.17 20.23
N PHE A 637 6.84 -24.24 20.91
CA PHE A 637 8.10 -24.27 21.65
C PHE A 637 9.28 -24.30 20.67
N TRP A 638 10.39 -23.66 21.05
CA TRP A 638 11.63 -23.77 20.28
C TRP A 638 12.13 -25.22 20.22
N PRO A 639 12.85 -25.61 19.14
CA PRO A 639 13.53 -26.88 19.09
C PRO A 639 14.47 -27.06 20.29
N LYS A 640 14.36 -28.19 20.98
CA LYS A 640 15.30 -28.56 22.04
C LYS A 640 16.69 -28.69 21.41
N SER A 641 17.70 -28.07 22.01
CA SER A 641 19.09 -28.29 21.61
C SER A 641 19.40 -29.78 21.73
N GLN A 642 19.74 -30.44 20.63
CA GLN A 642 20.33 -31.78 20.73
C GLN A 642 21.64 -31.66 21.54
N PRO A 643 21.86 -32.49 22.57
CA PRO A 643 23.18 -32.55 23.19
C PRO A 643 24.19 -32.90 22.09
N ARG A 644 25.28 -32.11 22.03
CA ARG A 644 26.39 -32.31 21.09
C ARG A 644 27.03 -33.68 21.25
#